data_AF-A0A2V5TLX2-F1
#
_entry.id   AF-A0A2V5TLX2-F1
#
_cell.length_a   1.000
_cell.length_b   1.000
_cell.length_c   1.000
_cell.angle_alpha   90.00
_cell.angle_beta   90.00
_cell.angle_gamma   90.00
#
_symmetry.space_group_name_H-M   'P 1'
#
loop_
_entity.id
_entity.type
_entity.pdbx_description
1 polymer ?
#
loop_
_entity_poly.entity_id
_entity_poly.type
_entity_poly.pdbx_seq_one_letter_code
_entity_poly.pdbx_strand_id
1 'polypeptide(L)'
;MPILSTPTGHLPSRARRWSWALVLACGLMLGYYVQQTYFSPKQRQYQLDFGDAQWIEPPEVAPLAYFRKEVFLSARPEQAWVEVAATDDYELIVNSHTVGKEAAVKTRVAGIYDIKKRLKAGTNVIAVSISRTSYPGSAQLLVRGLIKEHGGRVTSLLSDEHWRVAANTGIVEGSAEWTSPLVEEELWPNARRSVIKEKAIPIAWVETNPLLLQLPTSGSWIMAESAGTEAVFWKQLPHLAAPTASPSQNREETQPGVGAKGSEAPAKTTSTASASQNREETQPEVGAKGSEAPAKTTTSLFEPVVLSAYDISYWIKKGPNAIVAAVRTDHGPACLFANGFLVRKDGSTARFETNSGWQIGDQPAGNQPAQSHRAIEFGKDGSAPWGYLSQDLARPIDRSGFATLAKSCMVISSTAIAIVAVWLLVSAIAAGRRREPFNYAMSRDALFHGPIAAGLLLLILPNYDLRFPTSWSFQPKFVIGAILVLLAIRLLHLWANGRTAFGLKSRMAQLRQTEFRAVLPYLLLAAIMALGLGLRYHNLGYMSFDHDEMGLVTKSKGIYKLGFPYLIWAGQVRWLTTYEAVPYPLALSGLIFGYSEWSMRLPACVMGTLCIGIIALMGRRLFNWRVGLFAAFVYACMPLNIRWAQNAFYLSQCQFMSILTIWLFYEAIRVRPLHRRYQTAASAAFCLAYLSWEGSGFLLPALFIALMVVRWGEWWWLKEFHLYRCLFFMAAVVIAEYCSRTIAGIPYLMIGSGLSNIAGPSLFFLTPAYTPEFYIDKLWLVENHVFFTIMIFLGLPFCWAHRGFRYVFTVLVMLWFLHTNFLAALSPRYCYYYQPLVILAGTAAAVMLYDRVVSLAYREGNSTVARVAAHATGLAVMTLLFLQSNEWLMKEYSLSSRGDEPGLMTRMNTYRYDYRGAAQYVKSHFQPGDAILPGIPHVFAYYAGMPGDYVLDTLLGTKTGYNQLLAVPGFIDKFAGLPVLRNLTELRDVVSRSHRTWVVFAPYSSFEKLSNPNVLDYLNQTAKVEFETYRAKVMLVERATQPKSIAKTP
;
A
#
# COMPACT_ATOMS: atom_id res chain seq x y z
N MET A 1 -18.50 -32.94 -47.61
CA MET A 1 -18.78 -34.37 -47.35
C MET A 1 -17.70 -35.16 -48.08
N PRO A 2 -17.07 -36.15 -47.42
CA PRO A 2 -17.72 -37.42 -47.11
C PRO A 2 -18.06 -37.57 -45.62
N ILE A 3 -18.87 -38.58 -45.35
CA ILE A 3 -19.69 -38.81 -44.17
C ILE A 3 -19.08 -39.92 -43.28
N LEU A 4 -19.09 -39.66 -41.98
CA LEU A 4 -19.12 -40.59 -40.83
C LEU A 4 -18.19 -41.81 -40.80
N SER A 5 -17.17 -41.71 -39.95
CA SER A 5 -16.95 -42.69 -38.89
C SER A 5 -17.06 -41.97 -37.53
N THR A 6 -18.05 -42.35 -36.74
CA THR A 6 -18.25 -41.92 -35.35
C THR A 6 -16.99 -42.18 -34.51
N PRO A 7 -16.41 -41.18 -33.80
CA PRO A 7 -15.41 -41.48 -32.81
C PRO A 7 -16.11 -42.07 -31.58
N THR A 8 -15.84 -43.34 -31.33
CA THR A 8 -16.24 -44.07 -30.14
C THR A 8 -15.77 -43.37 -28.86
N GLY A 9 -16.72 -42.98 -28.02
CA GLY A 9 -16.75 -43.36 -26.60
C GLY A 9 -16.07 -42.49 -25.55
N HIS A 10 -14.96 -41.78 -25.79
CA HIS A 10 -14.24 -41.13 -24.68
C HIS A 10 -13.78 -39.70 -24.97
N LEU A 11 -14.18 -38.76 -24.08
CA LEU A 11 -13.52 -37.46 -23.99
C LEU A 11 -12.02 -37.70 -23.75
N PRO A 12 -11.12 -36.98 -24.45
CA PRO A 12 -9.69 -37.09 -24.20
C PRO A 12 -9.38 -36.75 -22.73
N SER A 13 -8.46 -37.49 -22.12
CA SER A 13 -8.07 -37.36 -20.70
C SER A 13 -7.78 -35.91 -20.26
N ARG A 14 -7.31 -35.07 -21.19
CA ARG A 14 -7.07 -33.64 -21.01
C ARG A 14 -8.35 -32.83 -20.76
N ALA A 15 -9.45 -33.11 -21.47
CA ALA A 15 -10.71 -32.37 -21.28
C ALA A 15 -11.29 -32.62 -19.89
N ARG A 16 -11.23 -33.89 -19.43
CA ARG A 16 -11.60 -34.27 -18.06
C ARG A 16 -10.83 -33.48 -17.00
N ARG A 17 -9.51 -33.32 -17.16
CA ARG A 17 -8.67 -32.54 -16.22
C ARG A 17 -9.08 -31.07 -16.14
N TRP A 18 -9.46 -30.45 -17.25
CA TRP A 18 -9.92 -29.06 -17.27
C TRP A 18 -11.27 -28.86 -16.59
N SER A 19 -12.20 -29.80 -16.78
CA SER A 19 -13.50 -29.78 -16.10
C SER A 19 -13.31 -29.83 -14.58
N TRP A 20 -12.43 -30.71 -14.09
CA TRP A 20 -12.05 -30.76 -12.67
C TRP A 20 -11.40 -29.47 -12.20
N ALA A 21 -10.45 -28.91 -12.95
CA ALA A 21 -9.76 -27.67 -12.56
C ALA A 21 -10.72 -26.48 -12.40
N LEU A 22 -11.68 -26.31 -13.30
CA LEU A 22 -12.68 -25.24 -13.23
C LEU A 22 -13.58 -25.37 -12.00
N VAL A 23 -14.07 -26.58 -11.74
CA VAL A 23 -14.97 -26.86 -10.61
C VAL A 23 -14.24 -26.72 -9.29
N LEU A 24 -13.00 -27.25 -9.19
CA LEU A 24 -12.16 -27.09 -8.00
C LEU A 24 -11.80 -25.63 -7.75
N ALA A 25 -11.42 -24.86 -8.77
CA ALA A 25 -11.12 -23.43 -8.62
C ALA A 25 -12.34 -22.65 -8.10
N CYS A 26 -13.52 -22.88 -8.68
CA CYS A 26 -14.76 -22.31 -8.17
C CYS A 26 -15.08 -22.78 -6.76
N GLY A 27 -14.83 -24.06 -6.45
CA GLY A 27 -15.12 -24.65 -5.15
C GLY A 27 -14.26 -24.10 -4.03
N LEU A 28 -12.96 -23.94 -4.30
CA LEU A 28 -12.01 -23.32 -3.39
C LEU A 28 -12.32 -21.83 -3.19
N MET A 29 -12.64 -21.09 -4.26
CA MET A 29 -13.02 -19.68 -4.15
C MET A 29 -14.32 -19.48 -3.37
N LEU A 30 -15.36 -20.28 -3.66
CA LEU A 30 -16.61 -20.21 -2.90
C LEU A 30 -16.40 -20.64 -1.45
N GLY A 31 -15.59 -21.69 -1.22
CA GLY A 31 -15.17 -22.12 0.12
C GLY A 31 -14.45 -21.02 0.89
N TYR A 32 -13.55 -20.27 0.25
CA TYR A 32 -12.90 -19.11 0.84
C TYR A 32 -13.92 -18.03 1.21
N TYR A 33 -14.88 -17.72 0.34
CA TYR A 33 -15.97 -16.79 0.65
C TYR A 33 -16.84 -17.28 1.82
N VAL A 34 -17.19 -18.57 1.88
CA VAL A 34 -17.94 -19.17 2.99
C VAL A 34 -17.14 -19.05 4.29
N GLN A 35 -15.85 -19.39 4.27
CA GLN A 35 -14.97 -19.27 5.43
C GLN A 35 -14.87 -17.82 5.93
N GLN A 36 -14.68 -16.86 5.03
CA GLN A 36 -14.58 -15.44 5.38
C GLN A 36 -15.92 -14.86 5.85
N THR A 37 -17.05 -15.31 5.29
CA THR A 37 -18.38 -14.76 5.60
C THR A 37 -18.96 -15.32 6.90
N TYR A 38 -18.79 -16.62 7.17
CA TYR A 38 -19.51 -17.29 8.26
C TYR A 38 -18.61 -17.73 9.42
N PHE A 39 -17.30 -17.92 9.20
CA PHE A 39 -16.42 -18.57 10.17
C PHE A 39 -15.19 -17.74 10.57
N SER A 40 -14.87 -16.69 9.83
CA SER A 40 -13.78 -15.74 10.14
C SER A 40 -14.38 -14.39 10.49
N PRO A 41 -14.68 -14.11 11.78
CA PRO A 41 -15.13 -12.79 12.18
C PRO A 41 -14.03 -11.78 11.87
N LYS A 42 -14.22 -11.00 10.80
CA LYS A 42 -13.40 -9.83 10.56
C LYS A 42 -13.80 -8.73 11.53
N GLN A 43 -12.81 -7.98 12.02
CA GLN A 43 -13.08 -6.77 12.78
C GLN A 43 -13.97 -5.85 11.94
N ARG A 44 -15.06 -5.37 12.54
CA ARG A 44 -15.94 -4.41 11.87
C ARG A 44 -15.18 -3.12 11.69
N GLN A 45 -15.36 -2.51 10.53
CA GLN A 45 -14.86 -1.17 10.28
C GLN A 45 -16.03 -0.20 10.26
N TYR A 46 -15.76 1.03 10.69
CA TYR A 46 -16.76 2.06 10.92
C TYR A 46 -16.42 3.26 10.06
N GLN A 47 -17.47 3.91 9.55
CA GLN A 47 -17.34 5.22 8.94
C GLN A 47 -17.59 6.25 10.03
N LEU A 48 -16.65 7.18 10.22
CA LEU A 48 -16.81 8.27 11.16
C LEU A 48 -17.87 9.25 10.66
N ASP A 49 -18.70 9.73 11.58
CA ASP A 49 -19.72 10.74 11.32
C ASP A 49 -19.26 12.07 11.92
N PHE A 50 -18.99 13.05 11.07
CA PHE A 50 -18.47 14.33 11.49
C PHE A 50 -19.57 15.37 11.79
N GLY A 51 -20.85 15.02 11.69
CA GLY A 51 -21.97 15.91 12.00
C GLY A 51 -21.90 17.22 11.21
N ASP A 52 -21.98 18.36 11.92
CA ASP A 52 -21.94 19.71 11.34
C ASP A 52 -20.52 20.24 11.08
N ALA A 53 -19.47 19.44 11.34
CA ALA A 53 -18.10 19.87 11.07
C ALA A 53 -17.85 20.08 9.57
N GLN A 54 -16.98 21.02 9.25
CA GLN A 54 -16.73 21.45 7.88
C GLN A 54 -15.30 21.13 7.47
N TRP A 55 -15.11 20.72 6.23
CA TRP A 55 -13.77 20.64 5.67
C TRP A 55 -13.19 22.05 5.62
N ILE A 56 -12.02 22.23 6.24
CA ILE A 56 -11.29 23.48 6.26
C ILE A 56 -9.92 23.30 5.60
N GLU A 57 -9.39 24.39 5.07
CA GLU A 57 -8.09 24.44 4.39
C GLU A 57 -7.43 25.80 4.62
N PRO A 58 -6.11 25.94 4.34
CA PRO A 58 -5.47 27.24 4.37
C PRO A 58 -6.10 28.25 3.38
N PRO A 59 -6.03 29.56 3.67
CA PRO A 59 -6.56 30.61 2.78
C PRO A 59 -6.01 30.55 1.36
N GLU A 60 -4.74 30.15 1.23
CA GLU A 60 -4.08 29.88 -0.05
C GLU A 60 -3.89 28.37 -0.24
N VAL A 61 -3.80 27.91 -1.49
CA VAL A 61 -3.60 26.47 -1.74
C VAL A 61 -2.19 26.09 -1.29
N ALA A 62 -2.12 25.32 -0.20
CA ALA A 62 -0.87 24.84 0.36
C ALA A 62 -0.94 23.32 0.59
N PRO A 63 0.00 22.52 0.05
CA PRO A 63 -0.02 21.08 0.22
C PRO A 63 0.46 20.65 1.62
N LEU A 64 0.98 21.59 2.41
CA LEU A 64 1.30 21.41 3.81
C LEU A 64 0.49 22.42 4.61
N ALA A 65 -0.05 22.00 5.74
CA ALA A 65 -0.81 22.87 6.61
C ALA A 65 -0.69 22.45 8.06
N TYR A 66 -0.58 23.45 8.92
CA TYR A 66 -0.54 23.33 10.37
C TYR A 66 -1.81 23.98 10.90
N PHE A 67 -2.72 23.20 11.47
CA PHE A 67 -3.96 23.69 12.06
C PHE A 67 -3.82 23.70 13.57
N ARG A 68 -4.34 24.73 14.23
CA ARG A 68 -4.40 24.80 15.69
C ARG A 68 -5.72 25.39 16.17
N LYS A 69 -6.11 24.99 17.38
CA LYS A 69 -7.24 25.53 18.12
C LYS A 69 -6.94 25.56 19.61
N GLU A 70 -7.13 26.72 20.23
CA GLU A 70 -7.06 26.84 21.69
C GLU A 70 -8.39 26.49 22.36
N VAL A 71 -8.29 25.80 23.49
CA VAL A 71 -9.43 25.43 24.32
C VAL A 71 -9.10 25.68 25.79
N PHE A 72 -9.91 26.52 26.44
CA PHE A 72 -9.79 26.80 27.87
C PHE A 72 -10.69 25.89 28.71
N LEU A 73 -10.11 25.17 29.67
CA LEU A 73 -10.82 24.28 30.58
C LEU A 73 -10.74 24.80 32.02
N SER A 74 -11.89 24.93 32.69
CA SER A 74 -11.99 25.34 34.09
C SER A 74 -11.54 24.24 35.06
N ALA A 75 -11.73 22.97 34.68
CA ALA A 75 -11.30 21.80 35.43
C ALA A 75 -10.75 20.72 34.50
N ARG A 76 -10.14 19.66 35.06
CA ARG A 76 -9.75 18.50 34.27
C ARG A 76 -11.00 17.83 33.67
N PRO A 77 -10.95 17.35 32.41
CA PRO A 77 -12.11 16.76 31.76
C PRO A 77 -12.46 15.37 32.32
N GLU A 78 -13.76 15.10 32.44
CA GLU A 78 -14.31 13.77 32.73
C GLU A 78 -14.19 12.84 31.51
N GLN A 79 -14.39 13.42 30.33
CA GLN A 79 -14.38 12.72 29.03
C GLN A 79 -13.84 13.68 27.97
N ALA A 80 -12.96 13.20 27.10
CA ALA A 80 -12.49 13.99 25.97
C ALA A 80 -12.02 13.10 24.82
N TRP A 81 -12.60 13.27 23.64
CA TRP A 81 -12.25 12.52 22.44
C TRP A 81 -12.28 13.40 21.20
N VAL A 82 -11.56 12.98 20.16
CA VAL A 82 -11.53 13.67 18.87
C VAL A 82 -11.45 12.67 17.71
N GLU A 83 -12.27 12.93 16.71
CA GLU A 83 -12.27 12.33 15.38
C GLU A 83 -11.58 13.30 14.41
N VAL A 84 -10.65 12.78 13.63
CA VAL A 84 -9.89 13.54 12.65
C VAL A 84 -9.99 12.84 11.31
N ALA A 85 -10.24 13.59 10.25
CA ALA A 85 -10.01 13.16 8.88
C ALA A 85 -9.20 14.22 8.12
N ALA A 86 -8.25 13.79 7.31
CA ALA A 86 -7.36 14.68 6.58
C ALA A 86 -6.94 14.09 5.24
N THR A 87 -6.47 14.94 4.33
CA THR A 87 -5.92 14.50 3.04
C THR A 87 -4.52 13.90 3.20
N ASP A 88 -4.35 12.70 2.66
CA ASP A 88 -3.13 11.89 2.64
C ASP A 88 -2.55 11.53 4.00
N ASP A 89 -1.85 12.45 4.65
CA ASP A 89 -1.08 12.19 5.86
C ASP A 89 -1.37 13.26 6.92
N TYR A 90 -1.65 12.86 8.16
CA TYR A 90 -1.76 13.79 9.28
C TYR A 90 -1.11 13.28 10.57
N GLU A 91 -0.79 14.24 11.43
CA GLU A 91 -0.36 14.03 12.81
C GLU A 91 -1.20 14.91 13.74
N LEU A 92 -1.89 14.28 14.69
CA LEU A 92 -2.66 14.93 15.75
C LEU A 92 -1.78 15.13 16.99
N ILE A 93 -1.74 16.35 17.50
CA ILE A 93 -0.91 16.78 18.61
C ILE A 93 -1.79 17.51 19.63
N VAL A 94 -1.64 17.18 20.91
CA VAL A 94 -2.34 17.86 22.02
C VAL A 94 -1.29 18.28 23.05
N ASN A 95 -1.19 19.59 23.32
CA ASN A 95 -0.20 20.16 24.23
C ASN A 95 1.25 19.67 23.97
N SER A 96 1.74 19.82 22.73
CA SER A 96 3.04 19.30 22.23
C SER A 96 3.26 17.78 22.34
N HIS A 97 2.23 16.98 22.59
CA HIS A 97 2.34 15.52 22.56
C HIS A 97 1.54 14.91 21.40
N THR A 98 2.21 14.14 20.55
CA THR A 98 1.57 13.35 19.51
C THR A 98 0.58 12.35 20.12
N VAL A 99 -0.66 12.38 19.63
CA VAL A 99 -1.74 11.46 20.03
C VAL A 99 -2.00 10.41 18.96
N GLY A 100 -1.90 10.79 17.68
CA GLY A 100 -2.20 9.90 16.56
C GLY A 100 -1.54 10.35 15.26
N LYS A 101 -1.22 9.38 14.40
CA LYS A 101 -0.73 9.62 13.04
C LYS A 101 -1.39 8.64 12.08
N GLU A 102 -1.82 9.12 10.93
CA GLU A 102 -2.29 8.27 9.83
C GLU A 102 -1.68 8.76 8.53
N ALA A 103 -1.34 7.84 7.63
CA ALA A 103 -0.70 8.14 6.36
C ALA A 103 -1.17 7.19 5.26
N ALA A 104 -1.74 7.75 4.20
CA ALA A 104 -2.06 7.02 2.97
C ALA A 104 -2.26 7.97 1.79
N VAL A 105 -1.36 7.89 0.81
CA VAL A 105 -1.34 8.76 -0.38
C VAL A 105 -2.58 8.58 -1.28
N LYS A 106 -3.17 9.70 -1.71
CA LYS A 106 -4.42 9.86 -2.50
C LYS A 106 -5.68 9.41 -1.76
N THR A 107 -5.71 9.60 -0.44
CA THR A 107 -6.81 9.15 0.40
C THR A 107 -7.23 10.25 1.38
N ARG A 108 -8.39 10.08 2.00
CA ARG A 108 -8.77 10.86 3.18
C ARG A 108 -8.66 9.96 4.40
N VAL A 109 -7.46 9.89 4.96
CA VAL A 109 -7.20 9.10 6.17
C VAL A 109 -8.05 9.63 7.33
N ALA A 110 -8.36 8.76 8.28
CA ALA A 110 -9.16 9.11 9.44
C ALA A 110 -8.80 8.28 10.66
N GLY A 111 -9.05 8.85 11.83
CA GLY A 111 -8.81 8.22 13.13
C GLY A 111 -9.68 8.83 14.21
N ILE A 112 -9.84 8.09 15.31
CA ILE A 112 -10.52 8.55 16.52
C ILE A 112 -9.62 8.29 17.73
N TYR A 113 -9.49 9.28 18.61
CA TYR A 113 -8.52 9.30 19.69
C TYR A 113 -9.12 9.78 21.00
N ASP A 114 -8.71 9.15 22.11
CA ASP A 114 -8.91 9.67 23.47
C ASP A 114 -7.82 10.72 23.77
N ILE A 115 -8.23 11.94 24.11
CA ILE A 115 -7.33 13.05 24.43
C ILE A 115 -7.40 13.45 25.91
N LYS A 116 -8.22 12.80 26.72
CA LYS A 116 -8.47 13.14 28.14
C LYS A 116 -7.19 13.28 28.95
N LYS A 117 -6.28 12.30 28.83
CA LYS A 117 -5.03 12.28 29.61
C LYS A 117 -4.03 13.37 29.21
N ARG A 118 -4.21 14.00 28.04
CA ARG A 118 -3.33 15.06 27.53
C ARG A 118 -3.83 16.46 27.86
N LEU A 119 -5.07 16.59 28.32
CA LEU A 119 -5.68 17.86 28.69
C LEU A 119 -5.45 18.19 30.17
N LYS A 120 -5.27 19.47 30.47
CA LYS A 120 -5.11 20.03 31.82
C LYS A 120 -6.11 21.15 32.06
N ALA A 121 -6.31 21.53 33.32
CA ALA A 121 -7.01 22.78 33.63
C ALA A 121 -6.19 23.98 33.10
N GLY A 122 -6.88 25.01 32.60
CA GLY A 122 -6.30 26.15 31.89
C GLY A 122 -6.36 26.00 30.36
N THR A 123 -5.51 26.75 29.67
CA THR A 123 -5.40 26.74 28.20
C THR A 123 -4.74 25.45 27.70
N ASN A 124 -5.35 24.83 26.70
CA ASN A 124 -4.85 23.66 25.99
C ASN A 124 -4.83 23.95 24.49
N VAL A 125 -3.87 23.36 23.77
CA VAL A 125 -3.76 23.46 22.32
C VAL A 125 -4.04 22.11 21.70
N ILE A 126 -4.97 22.09 20.75
CA ILE A 126 -5.20 20.96 19.84
C ILE A 126 -4.67 21.36 18.47
N ALA A 127 -3.74 20.58 17.96
CA ALA A 127 -3.00 20.88 16.76
C ALA A 127 -2.99 19.69 15.79
N VAL A 128 -3.06 19.97 14.49
CA VAL A 128 -3.02 18.94 13.44
C VAL A 128 -2.08 19.39 12.34
N SER A 129 -1.01 18.63 12.11
CA SER A 129 -0.11 18.81 10.96
C SER A 129 -0.58 17.91 9.83
N ILE A 130 -0.68 18.44 8.61
CA ILE A 130 -1.17 17.71 7.44
C ILE A 130 -0.20 17.89 6.29
N SER A 131 0.21 16.78 5.68
CA SER A 131 1.07 16.74 4.51
C SER A 131 0.35 16.03 3.36
N ARG A 132 -0.02 16.79 2.34
CA ARG A 132 -0.63 16.28 1.11
C ARG A 132 0.47 15.91 0.11
N THR A 133 0.74 14.61 0.00
CA THR A 133 1.71 14.05 -0.96
C THR A 133 1.12 13.82 -2.35
N SER A 134 -0.22 13.83 -2.47
CA SER A 134 -0.96 13.83 -3.73
C SER A 134 -1.17 15.26 -4.25
N TYR A 135 -0.93 15.47 -5.55
CA TYR A 135 -0.89 16.81 -6.11
C TYR A 135 -1.58 16.88 -7.48
N PRO A 136 -2.25 17.98 -7.87
CA PRO A 136 -2.42 19.23 -7.10
C PRO A 136 -3.44 19.11 -5.96
N GLY A 137 -3.45 20.12 -5.09
CA GLY A 137 -4.48 20.32 -4.07
C GLY A 137 -3.93 20.94 -2.79
N SER A 138 -4.84 21.42 -1.94
CA SER A 138 -4.52 21.94 -0.61
C SER A 138 -4.63 20.82 0.43
N ALA A 139 -3.86 20.93 1.52
CA ALA A 139 -4.05 20.15 2.72
C ALA A 139 -5.39 20.51 3.36
N GLN A 140 -6.19 19.50 3.72
CA GLN A 140 -7.54 19.71 4.23
C GLN A 140 -7.76 18.93 5.52
N LEU A 141 -8.53 19.53 6.41
CA LEU A 141 -8.85 18.99 7.73
C LEU A 141 -10.36 18.93 7.95
N LEU A 142 -10.80 17.86 8.61
CA LEU A 142 -12.14 17.71 9.17
C LEU A 142 -11.99 17.16 10.60
N VAL A 143 -12.57 17.84 11.58
CA VAL A 143 -12.46 17.48 13.00
C VAL A 143 -13.81 17.54 13.67
N ARG A 144 -14.12 16.52 14.46
CA ARG A 144 -15.24 16.50 15.40
C ARG A 144 -14.74 15.96 16.73
N GLY A 145 -15.06 16.62 17.83
CA GLY A 145 -14.69 16.16 19.15
C GLY A 145 -15.58 16.75 20.23
N LEU A 146 -15.44 16.22 21.43
CA LEU A 146 -16.20 16.66 22.59
C LEU A 146 -15.31 16.58 23.82
N ILE A 147 -15.33 17.64 24.63
CA ILE A 147 -14.68 17.70 25.93
C ILE A 147 -15.73 18.01 26.98
N LYS A 148 -15.90 17.13 27.96
CA LYS A 148 -16.84 17.30 29.08
C LYS A 148 -16.07 17.52 30.37
N GLU A 149 -16.37 18.61 31.08
CA GLU A 149 -15.75 18.97 32.35
C GLU A 149 -16.54 18.48 33.56
N HIS A 150 -15.88 18.45 34.72
CA HIS A 150 -16.52 18.16 36.00
C HIS A 150 -17.56 19.24 36.30
N GLY A 151 -18.83 18.85 36.48
CA GLY A 151 -19.97 19.75 36.59
C GLY A 151 -20.84 19.84 35.32
N GLY A 152 -20.52 19.08 34.27
CA GLY A 152 -21.41 18.88 33.11
C GLY A 152 -21.28 19.90 31.99
N ARG A 153 -20.35 20.87 32.07
CA ARG A 153 -20.04 21.77 30.95
C ARG A 153 -19.45 20.97 29.79
N VAL A 154 -20.01 21.13 28.59
CA VAL A 154 -19.59 20.44 27.37
C VAL A 154 -19.05 21.45 26.38
N THR A 155 -17.82 21.25 25.95
CA THR A 155 -17.17 22.02 24.88
C THR A 155 -17.12 21.15 23.62
N SER A 156 -17.76 21.61 22.55
CA SER A 156 -17.71 20.96 21.24
C SER A 156 -16.45 21.42 20.50
N LEU A 157 -15.77 20.49 19.83
CA LEU A 157 -14.63 20.76 18.96
C LEU A 157 -15.04 20.42 17.52
N LEU A 158 -15.36 21.43 16.72
CA LEU A 158 -15.72 21.26 15.32
C LEU A 158 -14.72 22.01 14.44
N SER A 159 -14.34 21.43 13.30
CA SER A 159 -13.57 22.15 12.29
C SER A 159 -14.46 23.17 11.57
N ASP A 160 -14.06 24.44 11.64
CA ASP A 160 -14.74 25.59 11.07
C ASP A 160 -13.73 26.72 10.79
N GLU A 161 -14.22 27.87 10.32
CA GLU A 161 -13.38 29.04 9.99
C GLU A 161 -12.73 29.70 11.22
N HIS A 162 -13.06 29.27 12.44
CA HIS A 162 -12.42 29.76 13.67
C HIS A 162 -11.17 28.96 14.05
N TRP A 163 -10.80 27.94 13.27
CA TRP A 163 -9.49 27.30 13.39
C TRP A 163 -8.42 28.20 12.81
N ARG A 164 -7.25 28.20 13.43
CA ARG A 164 -6.08 28.88 12.89
C ARG A 164 -5.26 27.94 12.04
N VAL A 165 -4.66 28.46 10.97
CA VAL A 165 -3.89 27.65 10.03
C VAL A 165 -2.69 28.40 9.46
N ALA A 166 -1.59 27.68 9.26
CA ALA A 166 -0.41 28.19 8.57
C ALA A 166 0.07 27.19 7.50
N ALA A 167 0.65 27.68 6.42
CA ALA A 167 1.26 26.85 5.38
C ALA A 167 2.72 26.45 5.70
N ASN A 168 3.31 27.04 6.74
CA ASN A 168 4.65 26.76 7.23
C ASN A 168 4.69 26.96 8.77
N THR A 169 5.74 26.46 9.42
CA THR A 169 5.91 26.64 10.88
C THR A 169 6.56 27.97 11.27
N GLY A 170 7.03 28.78 10.32
CA GLY A 170 7.85 29.97 10.59
C GLY A 170 7.08 31.23 11.00
N ILE A 171 5.77 31.13 11.24
CA ILE A 171 4.93 32.21 11.80
C ILE A 171 5.26 32.45 13.28
N VAL A 172 5.79 31.46 13.98
CA VAL A 172 6.13 31.56 15.41
C VAL A 172 7.54 32.14 15.56
N GLU A 173 7.67 33.27 16.25
CA GLU A 173 8.97 33.84 16.61
C GLU A 173 9.57 33.11 17.83
N GLY A 174 10.85 32.75 17.76
CA GLY A 174 11.60 32.14 18.86
C GLY A 174 11.61 30.60 18.88
N SER A 175 12.08 30.01 19.98
CA SER A 175 12.28 28.56 20.14
C SER A 175 11.02 27.81 20.61
N ALA A 176 9.87 28.48 20.70
CA ALA A 176 8.62 27.85 21.13
C ALA A 176 8.05 27.00 19.99
N GLU A 177 7.70 25.75 20.27
CA GLU A 177 7.00 24.92 19.28
C GLU A 177 5.64 25.53 18.95
N TRP A 178 5.22 25.49 17.68
CA TRP A 178 3.93 26.01 17.22
C TRP A 178 2.70 25.34 17.88
N THR A 179 2.92 24.19 18.53
CA THR A 179 1.92 23.43 19.31
C THR A 179 1.87 23.84 20.78
N SER A 180 2.72 24.78 21.21
CA SER A 180 2.82 25.26 22.58
C SER A 180 1.68 26.23 22.89
N PRO A 181 1.08 26.16 24.10
CA PRO A 181 0.09 27.14 24.57
C PRO A 181 0.68 28.54 24.83
N LEU A 182 2.00 28.71 24.70
CA LEU A 182 2.68 30.00 24.84
C LEU A 182 2.68 30.82 23.55
N VAL A 183 2.32 30.22 22.41
CA VAL A 183 2.32 30.90 21.11
C VAL A 183 1.02 31.64 20.92
N GLU A 184 1.06 32.95 20.67
CA GLU A 184 -0.11 33.79 20.43
C GLU A 184 -0.91 33.29 19.21
N GLU A 185 -2.21 33.06 19.39
CA GLU A 185 -3.13 32.53 18.37
C GLU A 185 -3.43 33.58 17.28
N GLU A 186 -3.32 34.86 17.62
CA GLU A 186 -3.62 36.02 16.77
C GLU A 186 -2.66 36.19 15.58
N LEU A 187 -1.45 35.64 15.69
CA LEU A 187 -0.45 35.67 14.61
C LEU A 187 -0.85 34.79 13.41
N TRP A 188 -1.83 33.89 13.59
CA TRP A 188 -2.21 32.91 12.60
C TRP A 188 -3.49 33.34 11.85
N PRO A 189 -3.52 33.22 10.51
CA PRO A 189 -4.74 33.48 9.76
C PRO A 189 -5.80 32.41 10.07
N ASN A 190 -7.06 32.81 9.92
CA ASN A 190 -8.18 31.89 10.02
C ASN A 190 -8.17 30.92 8.85
N ALA A 191 -8.56 29.67 9.11
CA ALA A 191 -8.84 28.71 8.08
C ALA A 191 -10.07 29.15 7.28
N ARG A 192 -10.10 28.77 6.00
CA ARG A 192 -11.29 28.97 5.17
C ARG A 192 -12.04 27.66 5.02
N ARG A 193 -13.36 27.73 4.82
CA ARG A 193 -14.12 26.57 4.39
C ARG A 193 -13.58 26.08 3.05
N SER A 194 -13.32 24.78 2.97
CA SER A 194 -12.93 24.13 1.73
C SER A 194 -14.08 24.19 0.72
N VAL A 195 -13.80 24.74 -0.46
CA VAL A 195 -14.77 24.86 -1.57
C VAL A 195 -14.78 23.58 -2.45
N ILE A 196 -14.05 22.54 -2.05
CA ILE A 196 -13.63 21.49 -2.99
C ILE A 196 -14.80 20.76 -3.70
N LYS A 197 -14.78 20.93 -5.04
CA LYS A 197 -15.45 20.18 -6.11
C LYS A 197 -14.59 19.00 -6.64
N GLU A 198 -13.65 18.48 -5.85
CA GLU A 198 -12.99 17.21 -6.18
C GLU A 198 -14.01 16.11 -5.94
N LYS A 199 -14.23 15.22 -6.93
CA LYS A 199 -15.11 14.04 -6.78
C LYS A 199 -14.90 13.42 -5.40
N ALA A 200 -15.96 13.34 -4.60
CA ALA A 200 -15.91 12.93 -3.20
C ALA A 200 -15.02 11.70 -3.00
N ILE A 201 -13.76 11.92 -2.59
CA ILE A 201 -12.93 10.86 -2.04
C ILE A 201 -13.55 10.57 -0.67
N PRO A 202 -14.07 9.34 -0.44
CA PRO A 202 -14.65 9.05 0.86
C PRO A 202 -13.55 9.01 1.92
N ILE A 203 -13.97 9.31 3.14
CA ILE A 203 -13.15 9.18 4.33
C ILE A 203 -12.87 7.69 4.57
N ALA A 204 -11.63 7.37 4.91
CA ALA A 204 -11.20 6.01 5.18
C ALA A 204 -11.97 5.39 6.35
N TRP A 205 -12.20 4.09 6.27
CA TRP A 205 -12.86 3.32 7.32
C TRP A 205 -11.91 3.12 8.50
N VAL A 206 -12.40 3.28 9.73
CA VAL A 206 -11.63 3.06 10.97
C VAL A 206 -11.97 1.73 11.61
N GLU A 207 -11.01 1.14 12.34
CA GLU A 207 -11.19 -0.15 13.02
C GLU A 207 -11.79 0.00 14.43
N THR A 208 -11.74 1.20 15.01
CA THR A 208 -12.27 1.53 16.33
C THR A 208 -13.73 1.97 16.21
N ASN A 209 -14.63 1.35 16.96
CA ASN A 209 -16.02 1.79 17.03
C ASN A 209 -16.10 3.16 17.75
N PRO A 210 -16.61 4.22 17.13
CA PRO A 210 -16.61 5.55 17.73
C PRO A 210 -17.36 5.63 19.07
N LEU A 211 -18.40 4.80 19.25
CA LEU A 211 -19.16 4.73 20.50
C LEU A 211 -18.33 4.31 21.72
N LEU A 212 -17.17 3.66 21.51
CA LEU A 212 -16.25 3.30 22.59
C LEU A 212 -15.72 4.53 23.33
N LEU A 213 -15.53 5.65 22.64
CA LEU A 213 -15.02 6.89 23.20
C LEU A 213 -16.12 7.94 23.42
N GLN A 214 -17.17 7.90 22.59
CA GLN A 214 -18.30 8.83 22.70
C GLN A 214 -19.22 8.54 23.90
N LEU A 215 -19.33 7.29 24.35
CA LEU A 215 -20.13 6.94 25.52
C LEU A 215 -19.28 7.06 26.81
N PRO A 216 -19.78 7.70 27.89
CA PRO A 216 -19.03 7.79 29.13
C PRO A 216 -18.79 6.40 29.73
N THR A 217 -17.61 6.20 30.33
CA THR A 217 -17.36 5.03 31.19
C THR A 217 -18.33 5.06 32.37
N SER A 218 -18.90 3.91 32.68
CA SER A 218 -19.91 3.78 33.73
C SER A 218 -19.79 2.40 34.39
N GLY A 219 -20.11 2.33 35.67
CA GLY A 219 -19.97 1.13 36.48
C GLY A 219 -19.16 1.35 37.75
N SER A 220 -19.17 0.32 38.59
CA SER A 220 -18.42 0.22 39.84
C SER A 220 -17.47 -0.98 39.76
N TRP A 221 -16.31 -0.87 40.37
CA TRP A 221 -15.49 -2.02 40.77
C TRP A 221 -16.33 -2.92 41.66
N ILE A 222 -16.45 -4.19 41.28
CA ILE A 222 -17.15 -5.20 42.06
C ILE A 222 -16.18 -6.24 42.59
N MET A 223 -16.45 -6.75 43.79
CA MET A 223 -15.63 -7.76 44.45
C MET A 223 -16.47 -8.93 44.96
N ALA A 224 -15.80 -10.07 45.18
CA ALA A 224 -16.39 -11.21 45.85
C ALA A 224 -16.48 -11.00 47.37
N GLU A 225 -17.63 -11.34 47.96
CA GLU A 225 -17.89 -11.21 49.40
C GLU A 225 -16.92 -12.05 50.25
N SER A 226 -16.42 -13.16 49.72
CA SER A 226 -15.51 -14.08 50.43
C SER A 226 -14.03 -13.66 50.46
N ALA A 227 -13.67 -12.49 49.93
CA ALA A 227 -12.29 -11.98 49.85
C ALA A 227 -11.26 -12.98 49.24
N GLY A 228 -11.71 -13.94 48.44
CA GLY A 228 -10.85 -14.92 47.78
C GLY A 228 -10.00 -14.32 46.65
N THR A 229 -8.85 -14.94 46.38
CA THR A 229 -7.93 -14.56 45.29
C THR A 229 -8.46 -14.95 43.90
N GLU A 230 -9.51 -15.77 43.83
CA GLU A 230 -10.17 -16.22 42.61
C GLU A 230 -11.69 -16.09 42.75
N ALA A 231 -12.36 -15.54 41.72
CA ALA A 231 -13.82 -15.46 41.67
C ALA A 231 -14.34 -15.48 40.22
N VAL A 232 -15.53 -16.05 40.02
CA VAL A 232 -16.25 -16.03 38.73
C VAL A 232 -17.46 -15.11 38.84
N PHE A 233 -17.46 -14.03 38.05
CA PHE A 233 -18.53 -13.06 37.97
C PHE A 233 -19.36 -13.30 36.71
N TRP A 234 -20.68 -13.18 36.79
CA TRP A 234 -21.52 -13.25 35.60
C TRP A 234 -22.79 -12.38 35.66
N LYS A 235 -23.31 -12.03 34.48
CA LYS A 235 -24.56 -11.26 34.32
C LYS A 235 -25.26 -11.60 33.00
N GLN A 236 -26.60 -11.66 33.02
CA GLN A 236 -27.40 -11.70 31.79
C GLN A 236 -27.40 -10.32 31.12
N LEU A 237 -27.14 -10.30 29.82
CA LEU A 237 -27.21 -9.12 28.99
C LEU A 237 -28.67 -8.72 28.72
N PRO A 238 -28.94 -7.41 28.52
CA PRO A 238 -30.27 -6.94 28.15
C PRO A 238 -30.82 -7.66 26.91
N HIS A 239 -32.12 -8.02 26.92
CA HIS A 239 -32.77 -8.65 25.77
C HIS A 239 -32.68 -7.76 24.52
N LEU A 240 -32.35 -8.38 23.39
CA LEU A 240 -32.23 -7.74 22.06
C LEU A 240 -33.57 -7.62 21.31
N ALA A 241 -34.70 -7.88 21.95
CA ALA A 241 -36.01 -7.67 21.34
C ALA A 241 -36.35 -6.17 21.30
N ALA A 242 -36.99 -5.72 20.22
CA ALA A 242 -37.51 -4.36 20.11
C ALA A 242 -38.50 -4.08 21.25
N PRO A 243 -38.57 -2.84 21.78
CA PRO A 243 -39.57 -2.51 22.79
C PRO A 243 -40.96 -2.64 22.16
N THR A 244 -41.68 -3.70 22.51
CA THR A 244 -43.13 -3.74 22.31
C THR A 244 -43.76 -2.67 23.18
N ALA A 245 -44.61 -1.84 22.55
CA ALA A 245 -45.33 -0.74 23.16
C ALA A 245 -45.96 -1.13 24.50
N SER A 246 -45.75 -0.28 25.50
CA SER A 246 -46.41 -0.35 26.80
C SER A 246 -47.93 -0.25 26.65
N PRO A 247 -48.73 -1.03 27.38
CA PRO A 247 -50.10 -0.66 27.69
C PRO A 247 -50.08 0.30 28.89
N SER A 248 -50.73 1.43 28.70
CA SER A 248 -51.07 2.44 29.69
C SER A 248 -52.07 1.95 30.74
N GLN A 249 -51.91 2.47 31.96
CA GLN A 249 -52.93 2.78 32.98
C GLN A 249 -53.81 1.65 33.54
N ASN A 250 -53.70 1.39 34.85
CA ASN A 250 -54.64 1.97 35.81
C ASN A 250 -54.14 1.80 37.26
N ARG A 251 -54.56 2.76 38.08
CA ARG A 251 -54.21 2.99 39.48
C ARG A 251 -55.51 2.83 40.28
N GLU A 252 -55.53 1.97 41.31
CA GLU A 252 -56.36 2.15 42.52
C GLU A 252 -56.08 1.05 43.56
N GLU A 253 -55.74 1.52 44.77
CA GLU A 253 -56.18 1.09 46.11
C GLU A 253 -56.40 -0.42 46.37
N THR A 254 -55.70 -1.07 47.32
CA THR A 254 -56.01 -1.03 48.77
C THR A 254 -54.96 -1.86 49.55
N GLN A 255 -54.59 -1.41 50.76
CA GLN A 255 -54.17 -2.26 51.90
C GLN A 255 -55.44 -2.62 52.71
N PRO A 256 -55.49 -3.64 53.62
CA PRO A 256 -54.40 -4.10 54.51
C PRO A 256 -54.33 -5.62 54.86
N GLY A 257 -53.21 -6.02 55.48
CA GLY A 257 -53.22 -6.73 56.77
C GLY A 257 -53.44 -8.25 56.88
N VAL A 258 -52.35 -8.94 57.29
CA VAL A 258 -52.25 -9.97 58.37
C VAL A 258 -52.95 -11.32 58.21
N GLY A 259 -52.15 -12.40 58.33
CA GLY A 259 -52.62 -13.75 58.63
C GLY A 259 -51.47 -14.74 58.84
N ALA A 260 -51.00 -14.85 60.08
CA ALA A 260 -49.97 -15.78 60.53
C ALA A 260 -50.51 -17.21 60.77
N LYS A 261 -49.61 -18.21 60.68
CA LYS A 261 -49.50 -19.50 61.40
C LYS A 261 -48.88 -20.54 60.45
N GLY A 262 -47.88 -21.36 60.79
CA GLY A 262 -47.32 -21.72 62.08
C GLY A 262 -47.21 -23.26 62.14
N SER A 263 -46.03 -23.76 62.55
CA SER A 263 -45.70 -25.17 62.89
C SER A 263 -45.75 -26.16 61.71
N GLU A 264 -44.90 -27.18 61.59
CA GLU A 264 -44.33 -28.02 62.63
C GLU A 264 -43.15 -28.85 62.05
N ALA A 265 -42.17 -29.18 62.89
CA ALA A 265 -41.06 -30.11 62.62
C ALA A 265 -41.57 -31.59 62.60
N PRO A 266 -40.75 -32.68 62.68
CA PRO A 266 -39.28 -32.85 62.64
C PRO A 266 -38.82 -34.08 61.81
N ALA A 267 -37.48 -34.30 61.69
CA ALA A 267 -36.79 -35.58 62.04
C ALA A 267 -35.39 -35.76 61.38
N LYS A 268 -34.37 -35.55 62.21
CA LYS A 268 -33.18 -36.39 62.52
C LYS A 268 -32.64 -37.50 61.55
N THR A 269 -31.33 -37.34 61.27
CA THR A 269 -30.19 -38.32 61.31
C THR A 269 -30.22 -39.55 60.38
N THR A 270 -29.13 -40.03 59.74
CA THR A 270 -27.82 -40.42 60.30
C THR A 270 -26.81 -40.85 59.18
N SER A 271 -25.49 -40.79 59.49
CA SER A 271 -24.36 -41.68 59.09
C SER A 271 -23.91 -41.76 57.60
N THR A 272 -22.65 -41.98 57.16
CA THR A 272 -21.35 -42.36 57.77
C THR A 272 -20.23 -42.31 56.70
N ALA A 273 -19.02 -41.91 57.12
CA ALA A 273 -17.66 -42.45 56.85
C ALA A 273 -17.11 -42.86 55.44
N SER A 274 -16.07 -42.12 55.02
CA SER A 274 -14.68 -42.46 54.57
C SER A 274 -14.36 -43.54 53.50
N ALA A 275 -13.40 -43.22 52.60
CA ALA A 275 -12.09 -43.88 52.46
C ALA A 275 -11.15 -43.19 51.41
N SER A 276 -9.85 -43.36 51.65
CA SER A 276 -8.60 -42.80 51.09
C SER A 276 -8.07 -43.38 49.76
N GLN A 277 -7.13 -42.68 49.07
CA GLN A 277 -5.74 -43.16 48.75
C GLN A 277 -4.87 -42.19 47.90
N ASN A 278 -3.54 -42.30 48.11
CA ASN A 278 -2.33 -41.62 47.57
C ASN A 278 -2.14 -41.72 46.02
N ARG A 279 -1.13 -41.22 45.27
CA ARG A 279 0.29 -40.73 45.36
C ARG A 279 0.55 -40.02 43.98
N GLU A 280 1.54 -39.18 43.67
CA GLU A 280 3.01 -39.40 43.61
C GLU A 280 3.72 -38.15 43.00
N GLU A 281 4.97 -37.89 43.41
CA GLU A 281 5.86 -36.80 42.97
C GLU A 281 6.76 -37.20 41.79
N THR A 282 7.24 -36.24 40.99
CA THR A 282 8.63 -36.23 40.47
C THR A 282 9.06 -34.85 39.95
N GLN A 283 10.34 -34.50 40.22
CA GLN A 283 11.05 -33.22 40.05
C GLN A 283 11.33 -32.80 38.58
N PRO A 284 11.87 -31.57 38.37
CA PRO A 284 12.97 -31.43 37.41
C PRO A 284 14.17 -30.57 37.87
N GLU A 285 15.27 -30.79 37.14
CA GLU A 285 16.67 -30.39 37.33
C GLU A 285 17.00 -28.90 37.11
N VAL A 286 18.17 -28.51 37.65
CA VAL A 286 18.83 -27.21 37.59
C VAL A 286 19.86 -27.17 36.45
N GLY A 287 19.92 -26.06 35.70
CA GLY A 287 21.03 -25.68 34.82
C GLY A 287 21.26 -24.16 34.84
N ALA A 288 22.49 -23.73 35.14
CA ALA A 288 22.87 -22.37 35.50
C ALA A 288 23.75 -21.64 34.44
N LYS A 289 23.89 -20.31 34.66
CA LYS A 289 24.76 -19.27 34.04
C LYS A 289 24.13 -18.54 32.84
N GLY A 290 24.04 -17.21 32.75
CA GLY A 290 24.47 -16.08 33.57
C GLY A 290 24.56 -14.85 32.66
N SER A 291 23.89 -13.73 32.98
CA SER A 291 24.16 -12.41 32.38
C SER A 291 23.62 -11.28 33.26
N GLU A 292 24.32 -10.17 33.21
CA GLU A 292 24.38 -9.01 34.10
C GLU A 292 23.05 -8.33 34.49
N ALA A 293 23.02 -7.83 35.72
CA ALA A 293 21.91 -7.06 36.29
C ALA A 293 21.95 -5.59 35.81
N PRO A 294 20.84 -5.01 35.34
CA PRO A 294 20.65 -3.56 35.29
C PRO A 294 20.15 -3.05 36.64
N ALA A 295 20.49 -1.79 36.93
CA ALA A 295 20.17 -1.05 38.14
C ALA A 295 18.72 -1.22 38.62
N LYS A 296 18.53 -1.35 39.94
CA LYS A 296 17.23 -1.33 40.61
C LYS A 296 16.53 0.01 40.37
N THR A 297 15.75 0.07 39.30
CA THR A 297 14.59 0.95 39.22
C THR A 297 13.60 0.43 40.25
N THR A 298 13.15 1.28 41.16
CA THR A 298 12.04 0.97 42.08
C THR A 298 10.78 0.80 41.22
N THR A 299 10.57 -0.41 40.69
CA THR A 299 9.36 -0.75 39.93
C THR A 299 8.20 -0.67 40.91
N SER A 300 7.22 0.19 40.62
CA SER A 300 5.90 0.15 41.24
C SER A 300 5.43 -1.30 41.28
N LEU A 301 5.03 -1.81 42.46
CA LEU A 301 4.46 -3.14 42.65
C LEU A 301 3.13 -3.35 41.89
N PHE A 302 2.58 -2.29 41.28
CA PHE A 302 1.35 -2.31 40.50
C PHE A 302 1.61 -1.77 39.09
N GLU A 303 1.37 -2.58 38.07
CA GLU A 303 1.15 -2.08 36.72
C GLU A 303 -0.12 -1.22 36.69
N PRO A 304 -0.15 -0.11 35.94
CA PRO A 304 -1.36 0.70 35.81
C PRO A 304 -2.48 -0.11 35.15
N VAL A 305 -3.66 -0.11 35.76
CA VAL A 305 -4.82 -0.86 35.24
C VAL A 305 -5.33 -0.24 33.93
N VAL A 306 -5.54 -1.08 32.92
CA VAL A 306 -6.04 -0.68 31.60
C VAL A 306 -7.36 -1.41 31.30
N LEU A 307 -8.36 -0.67 30.82
CA LEU A 307 -9.61 -1.21 30.32
C LEU A 307 -9.43 -1.69 28.87
N SER A 308 -9.46 -3.00 28.67
CA SER A 308 -9.34 -3.60 27.33
C SER A 308 -10.71 -3.73 26.65
N ALA A 309 -10.88 -3.12 25.47
CA ALA A 309 -12.13 -3.14 24.72
C ALA A 309 -12.20 -4.29 23.70
N TYR A 310 -13.23 -5.14 23.78
CA TYR A 310 -13.45 -6.29 22.89
C TYR A 310 -14.71 -6.14 22.04
N ASP A 311 -14.63 -6.40 20.71
CA ASP A 311 -15.84 -6.56 19.88
C ASP A 311 -16.40 -7.98 20.03
N ILE A 312 -17.46 -8.11 20.83
CA ILE A 312 -18.12 -9.39 21.07
C ILE A 312 -19.31 -9.68 20.15
N SER A 313 -19.58 -8.82 19.15
CA SER A 313 -20.79 -8.88 18.32
C SER A 313 -21.04 -10.24 17.67
N TYR A 314 -19.97 -10.98 17.37
CA TYR A 314 -20.05 -12.31 16.74
C TYR A 314 -20.61 -13.39 17.66
N TRP A 315 -20.37 -13.31 18.98
CA TRP A 315 -20.81 -14.33 19.93
C TRP A 315 -22.22 -14.09 20.46
N ILE A 316 -22.76 -12.89 20.25
CA ILE A 316 -24.11 -12.54 20.65
C ILE A 316 -25.14 -13.27 19.77
N LYS A 317 -25.99 -14.07 20.40
CA LYS A 317 -27.07 -14.82 19.75
C LYS A 317 -28.43 -14.15 19.97
N LYS A 318 -29.42 -14.49 19.15
CA LYS A 318 -30.82 -14.14 19.43
C LYS A 318 -31.30 -14.93 20.66
N GLY A 319 -31.72 -14.24 21.71
CA GLY A 319 -32.16 -14.86 22.97
C GLY A 319 -31.41 -14.32 24.19
N PRO A 320 -31.49 -14.99 25.35
CA PRO A 320 -30.68 -14.64 26.52
C PRO A 320 -29.19 -14.88 26.23
N ASN A 321 -28.35 -13.92 26.62
CA ASN A 321 -26.90 -14.01 26.52
C ASN A 321 -26.34 -13.65 27.89
N ALA A 322 -25.30 -14.35 28.35
CA ALA A 322 -24.60 -14.04 29.59
C ALA A 322 -23.14 -13.67 29.30
N ILE A 323 -22.59 -12.72 30.06
CA ILE A 323 -21.15 -12.49 30.15
C ILE A 323 -20.67 -13.14 31.43
N VAL A 324 -19.56 -13.88 31.34
CA VAL A 324 -18.89 -14.54 32.46
C VAL A 324 -17.42 -14.10 32.45
N ALA A 325 -16.90 -13.72 33.60
CA ALA A 325 -15.52 -13.30 33.80
C ALA A 325 -14.93 -14.03 35.01
N ALA A 326 -13.95 -14.90 34.77
CA ALA A 326 -13.14 -15.50 35.82
C ALA A 326 -11.95 -14.57 36.10
N VAL A 327 -11.83 -14.13 37.36
CA VAL A 327 -10.80 -13.20 37.81
C VAL A 327 -9.94 -13.91 38.84
N ARG A 328 -8.61 -13.84 38.62
CA ARG A 328 -7.59 -14.30 39.56
C ARG A 328 -6.65 -13.14 39.85
N THR A 329 -6.27 -13.02 41.12
CA THR A 329 -5.25 -12.07 41.58
C THR A 329 -4.23 -12.81 42.43
N ASP A 330 -2.97 -12.39 42.35
CA ASP A 330 -1.91 -12.92 43.22
C ASP A 330 -1.94 -12.27 44.61
N HIS A 331 -2.55 -11.08 44.72
CA HIS A 331 -2.60 -10.27 45.94
C HIS A 331 -4.00 -9.62 46.12
N GLY A 332 -4.66 -9.89 47.25
CA GLY A 332 -5.95 -9.31 47.61
C GLY A 332 -7.18 -10.05 47.04
N PRO A 333 -8.39 -9.47 47.18
CA PRO A 333 -9.61 -10.06 46.66
C PRO A 333 -9.73 -9.90 45.14
N ALA A 334 -10.31 -10.89 44.46
CA ALA A 334 -10.63 -10.81 43.04
C ALA A 334 -11.65 -9.68 42.77
N CYS A 335 -11.25 -8.68 41.99
CA CYS A 335 -12.05 -7.50 41.64
C CYS A 335 -12.24 -7.39 40.13
N LEU A 336 -13.45 -7.03 39.69
CA LEU A 336 -13.79 -6.84 38.29
C LEU A 336 -14.35 -5.44 38.04
N PHE A 337 -13.90 -4.82 36.96
CA PHE A 337 -14.57 -3.67 36.35
C PHE A 337 -14.85 -4.00 34.89
N ALA A 338 -16.11 -3.90 34.48
CA ALA A 338 -16.48 -4.14 33.10
C ALA A 338 -17.69 -3.29 32.71
N ASN A 339 -17.60 -2.65 31.56
CA ASN A 339 -18.70 -1.93 30.94
C ASN A 339 -18.76 -2.26 29.45
N GLY A 340 -19.92 -2.01 28.85
CA GLY A 340 -20.08 -2.20 27.42
C GLY A 340 -21.46 -1.82 26.94
N PHE A 341 -21.65 -1.96 25.63
CA PHE A 341 -22.90 -1.62 24.97
C PHE A 341 -23.20 -2.60 23.84
N LEU A 342 -24.49 -2.71 23.54
CA LEU A 342 -25.05 -3.47 22.45
C LEU A 342 -25.79 -2.49 21.54
N VAL A 343 -25.48 -2.50 20.25
CA VAL A 343 -26.20 -1.72 19.24
C VAL A 343 -27.30 -2.61 18.64
N ARG A 344 -28.56 -2.20 18.80
CA ARG A 344 -29.72 -2.89 18.23
C ARG A 344 -29.89 -2.54 16.75
N LYS A 345 -30.73 -3.32 16.04
CA LYS A 345 -30.99 -3.11 14.61
C LYS A 345 -31.64 -1.77 14.27
N ASP A 346 -32.35 -1.17 15.22
CA ASP A 346 -32.98 0.15 15.11
C ASP A 346 -32.00 1.30 15.41
N GLY A 347 -30.73 1.00 15.69
CA GLY A 347 -29.71 1.98 16.06
C GLY A 347 -29.68 2.33 17.55
N SER A 348 -30.63 1.83 18.36
CA SER A 348 -30.62 2.10 19.80
C SER A 348 -29.50 1.33 20.52
N THR A 349 -28.90 1.95 21.53
CA THR A 349 -27.82 1.34 22.32
C THR A 349 -28.35 0.85 23.68
N ALA A 350 -28.15 -0.41 24.01
CA ALA A 350 -28.39 -0.96 25.35
C ALA A 350 -27.04 -1.13 26.08
N ARG A 351 -26.90 -0.56 27.28
CA ARG A 351 -25.64 -0.62 28.04
C ARG A 351 -25.67 -1.70 29.12
N PHE A 352 -24.49 -2.18 29.49
CA PHE A 352 -24.28 -2.97 30.69
C PHE A 352 -23.02 -2.48 31.41
N GLU A 353 -23.02 -2.63 32.72
CA GLU A 353 -21.94 -2.20 33.60
C GLU A 353 -21.86 -3.10 34.83
N THR A 354 -20.68 -3.15 35.45
CA THR A 354 -20.44 -3.77 36.75
C THR A 354 -21.14 -2.97 37.84
N ASN A 355 -21.98 -3.67 38.60
CA ASN A 355 -22.76 -3.16 39.71
C ASN A 355 -23.22 -4.35 40.57
N SER A 356 -23.92 -4.07 41.67
CA SER A 356 -24.47 -5.06 42.61
C SER A 356 -25.47 -6.06 42.00
N GLY A 357 -25.86 -5.87 40.74
CA GLY A 357 -26.67 -6.82 39.97
C GLY A 357 -25.89 -7.96 39.30
N TRP A 358 -24.55 -7.97 39.39
CA TRP A 358 -23.74 -9.11 38.97
C TRP A 358 -23.78 -10.24 40.02
N GLN A 359 -23.70 -11.48 39.55
CA GLN A 359 -23.72 -12.67 40.39
C GLN A 359 -22.32 -13.29 40.46
N ILE A 360 -21.99 -13.92 41.59
CA ILE A 360 -20.73 -14.59 41.85
C ILE A 360 -20.98 -16.08 42.06
N GLY A 361 -20.19 -16.92 41.37
CA GLY A 361 -20.27 -18.39 41.43
C GLY A 361 -20.33 -19.05 40.05
N ASP A 362 -20.39 -20.38 40.02
CA ASP A 362 -20.52 -21.16 38.79
C ASP A 362 -21.85 -20.86 38.08
N GLN A 363 -21.82 -20.80 36.75
CA GLN A 363 -23.01 -20.63 35.94
C GLN A 363 -23.99 -21.79 36.22
N PRO A 364 -25.31 -21.56 36.36
CA PRO A 364 -26.25 -22.67 36.52
C PRO A 364 -26.26 -23.55 35.26
N ALA A 365 -25.62 -24.72 35.35
CA ALA A 365 -25.66 -25.76 34.33
C ALA A 365 -26.82 -26.72 34.64
N GLY A 366 -27.99 -26.48 34.04
CA GLY A 366 -29.16 -27.35 34.16
C GLY A 366 -30.09 -27.04 35.34
N ASN A 367 -30.91 -28.02 35.72
CA ASN A 367 -32.03 -27.90 36.67
C ASN A 367 -31.63 -27.81 38.17
N GLN A 368 -30.41 -27.39 38.51
CA GLN A 368 -30.03 -27.14 39.90
C GLN A 368 -29.78 -25.63 40.13
N PRO A 369 -30.41 -25.01 41.14
CA PRO A 369 -30.15 -23.62 41.48
C PRO A 369 -28.76 -23.50 42.11
N ALA A 370 -27.82 -22.86 41.40
CA ALA A 370 -26.53 -22.49 41.96
C ALA A 370 -26.75 -21.47 43.09
N GLN A 371 -26.03 -21.61 44.22
CA GLN A 371 -25.95 -20.59 45.27
C GLN A 371 -25.20 -19.36 44.72
N SER A 372 -25.91 -18.46 44.05
CA SER A 372 -25.35 -17.21 43.54
C SER A 372 -25.35 -16.15 44.64
N HIS A 373 -24.18 -15.61 44.98
CA HIS A 373 -24.06 -14.43 45.84
C HIS A 373 -24.04 -13.16 44.97
N ARG A 374 -24.53 -12.03 45.49
CA ARG A 374 -24.47 -10.74 44.77
C ARG A 374 -23.09 -10.12 44.92
N ALA A 375 -22.62 -9.46 43.86
CA ALA A 375 -21.36 -8.75 43.91
C ALA A 375 -21.45 -7.48 44.78
N ILE A 376 -20.37 -7.18 45.51
CA ILE A 376 -20.28 -5.98 46.35
C ILE A 376 -19.60 -4.87 45.55
N GLU A 377 -20.19 -3.69 45.51
CA GLU A 377 -19.59 -2.51 44.89
C GLU A 377 -18.55 -1.88 45.81
N PHE A 378 -17.30 -1.80 45.34
CA PHE A 378 -16.15 -1.33 46.11
C PHE A 378 -15.79 0.14 45.81
N GLY A 379 -16.01 0.61 44.58
CA GLY A 379 -15.71 1.99 44.17
C GLY A 379 -16.04 2.24 42.70
N LYS A 380 -16.07 3.51 42.26
CA LYS A 380 -16.33 3.86 40.85
C LYS A 380 -15.02 4.00 40.06
N ASP A 381 -15.11 4.08 38.74
CA ASP A 381 -13.99 4.53 37.89
C ASP A 381 -13.48 5.90 38.39
N GLY A 382 -12.16 6.05 38.55
CA GLY A 382 -11.55 7.22 39.18
C GLY A 382 -11.30 7.11 40.69
N SER A 383 -11.89 6.13 41.39
CA SER A 383 -11.63 5.90 42.82
C SER A 383 -10.25 5.28 43.07
N ALA A 384 -9.60 5.66 44.18
CA ALA A 384 -8.39 4.99 44.65
C ALA A 384 -8.67 3.51 45.00
N PRO A 385 -7.73 2.57 44.80
CA PRO A 385 -6.33 2.78 44.38
C PRO A 385 -6.11 2.86 42.86
N TRP A 386 -7.11 2.53 42.03
CA TRP A 386 -6.92 2.34 40.59
C TRP A 386 -6.93 3.63 39.76
N GLY A 387 -7.61 4.68 40.24
CA GLY A 387 -7.76 5.93 39.50
C GLY A 387 -8.61 5.76 38.24
N TYR A 388 -8.43 6.65 37.25
CA TYR A 388 -9.14 6.57 35.97
C TYR A 388 -8.48 5.57 35.02
N LEU A 389 -9.27 4.65 34.49
CA LEU A 389 -8.78 3.62 33.58
C LEU A 389 -8.45 4.21 32.20
N SER A 390 -7.27 3.89 31.65
CA SER A 390 -7.03 4.05 30.20
C SER A 390 -7.85 3.01 29.45
N GLN A 391 -8.45 3.37 28.34
CA GLN A 391 -9.08 2.42 27.46
C GLN A 391 -8.19 2.12 26.25
N ASP A 392 -7.80 0.86 26.10
CA ASP A 392 -7.05 0.37 24.95
C ASP A 392 -7.92 -0.62 24.17
N LEU A 393 -7.78 -0.62 22.84
CA LEU A 393 -8.40 -1.66 22.03
C LEU A 393 -7.72 -2.99 22.37
N ALA A 394 -8.48 -3.99 22.81
CA ALA A 394 -7.92 -5.29 23.06
C ALA A 394 -7.29 -5.83 21.77
N ARG A 395 -6.16 -6.54 21.90
CA ARG A 395 -5.63 -7.29 20.76
C ARG A 395 -6.76 -8.19 20.22
N PRO A 396 -6.92 -8.31 18.89
CA PRO A 396 -7.86 -9.27 18.33
C PRO A 396 -7.64 -10.61 19.02
N ILE A 397 -8.71 -11.21 19.55
CA ILE A 397 -8.61 -12.48 20.27
C ILE A 397 -7.84 -13.45 19.39
N ASP A 398 -6.62 -13.80 19.83
CA ASP A 398 -5.68 -14.50 18.99
C ASP A 398 -6.23 -15.89 18.70
N ARG A 399 -6.65 -16.09 17.46
CA ARG A 399 -7.09 -17.39 16.95
C ARG A 399 -6.01 -18.02 16.08
N SER A 400 -4.79 -17.51 16.05
CA SER A 400 -3.69 -18.01 15.19
C SER A 400 -3.17 -19.41 15.55
N GLY A 401 -3.88 -20.14 16.42
CA GLY A 401 -3.60 -21.55 16.68
C GLY A 401 -3.89 -22.45 15.47
N PHE A 402 -3.15 -23.56 15.40
CA PHE A 402 -3.30 -24.62 14.40
C PHE A 402 -4.76 -25.06 14.20
N ALA A 403 -5.56 -25.08 15.27
CA ALA A 403 -6.98 -25.45 15.21
C ALA A 403 -7.83 -24.52 14.31
N THR A 404 -7.54 -23.22 14.26
CA THR A 404 -8.26 -22.26 13.42
C THR A 404 -7.87 -22.40 11.96
N LEU A 405 -6.58 -22.63 11.69
CA LEU A 405 -6.11 -22.95 10.33
C LEU A 405 -6.73 -24.26 9.86
N ALA A 406 -6.69 -25.31 10.68
CA ALA A 406 -7.31 -26.60 10.39
C ALA A 406 -8.82 -26.45 10.12
N LYS A 407 -9.54 -25.70 10.96
CA LYS A 407 -10.96 -25.40 10.74
C LYS A 407 -11.21 -24.66 9.42
N SER A 408 -10.38 -23.67 9.09
CA SER A 408 -10.48 -22.93 7.84
C SER A 408 -10.28 -23.85 6.63
N CYS A 409 -9.24 -24.70 6.68
CA CYS A 409 -8.97 -25.71 5.65
C CYS A 409 -10.12 -26.72 5.53
N MET A 410 -10.70 -27.16 6.66
CA MET A 410 -11.85 -28.07 6.67
C MET A 410 -13.08 -27.44 6.02
N VAL A 411 -13.41 -26.19 6.33
CA VAL A 411 -14.57 -25.49 5.73
C VAL A 411 -14.38 -25.29 4.23
N ILE A 412 -13.21 -24.81 3.81
CA ILE A 412 -12.89 -24.61 2.39
C ILE A 412 -12.95 -25.94 1.63
N SER A 413 -12.31 -26.99 2.18
CA SER A 413 -12.28 -28.32 1.56
C SER A 413 -13.66 -28.97 1.50
N SER A 414 -14.44 -28.89 2.58
CA SER A 414 -15.82 -29.44 2.61
C SER A 414 -16.72 -28.74 1.60
N THR A 415 -16.58 -27.41 1.47
CA THR A 415 -17.32 -26.64 0.45
C THR A 415 -16.92 -27.07 -0.97
N ALA A 416 -15.62 -27.25 -1.23
CA ALA A 416 -15.13 -27.73 -2.52
C ALA A 416 -15.63 -29.16 -2.82
N ILE A 417 -15.61 -30.07 -1.84
CA ILE A 417 -16.15 -31.43 -1.96
C ILE A 417 -17.66 -31.40 -2.25
N ALA A 418 -18.43 -30.58 -1.54
CA ALA A 418 -19.86 -30.44 -1.77
C ALA A 418 -20.17 -29.92 -3.18
N ILE A 419 -19.42 -28.94 -3.68
CA ILE A 419 -19.58 -28.41 -5.04
C ILE A 419 -19.25 -29.46 -6.08
N VAL A 420 -18.18 -30.24 -5.88
CA VAL A 420 -17.85 -31.39 -6.74
C VAL A 420 -18.95 -32.43 -6.73
N ALA A 421 -19.48 -32.81 -5.56
CA ALA A 421 -20.54 -33.80 -5.43
C ALA A 421 -21.83 -33.35 -6.15
N VAL A 422 -22.25 -32.09 -5.93
CA VAL A 422 -23.40 -31.49 -6.62
C VAL A 422 -23.16 -31.42 -8.13
N TRP A 423 -21.96 -31.04 -8.57
CA TRP A 423 -21.60 -31.01 -9.98
C TRP A 423 -21.74 -32.39 -10.63
N LEU A 424 -21.21 -33.45 -10.00
CA LEU A 424 -21.32 -34.82 -10.52
C LEU A 424 -22.78 -35.30 -10.55
N LEU A 425 -23.54 -35.05 -9.49
CA LEU A 425 -24.95 -35.42 -9.40
C LEU A 425 -25.81 -34.74 -10.48
N VAL A 426 -25.69 -33.42 -10.60
CA VAL A 426 -26.43 -32.63 -11.61
C VAL A 426 -26.03 -33.06 -13.02
N SER A 427 -24.75 -33.34 -13.24
CA SER A 427 -24.25 -33.84 -14.53
C SER A 427 -24.83 -35.22 -14.87
N ALA A 428 -25.02 -36.10 -13.88
CA ALA A 428 -25.62 -37.42 -14.07
C ALA A 428 -27.11 -37.30 -14.43
N ILE A 429 -27.85 -36.43 -13.74
CA ILE A 429 -29.26 -36.13 -14.04
C ILE A 429 -29.39 -35.55 -15.45
N ALA A 430 -28.54 -34.59 -15.82
CA ALA A 430 -28.54 -33.99 -17.14
C ALA A 430 -28.18 -35.01 -18.24
N ALA A 431 -27.21 -35.89 -17.99
CA ALA A 431 -26.83 -36.97 -18.90
C ALA A 431 -27.99 -37.93 -19.15
N GLY A 432 -28.68 -38.36 -18.08
CA GLY A 432 -29.86 -39.23 -18.17
C GLY A 432 -31.02 -38.57 -18.94
N ARG A 433 -31.32 -37.30 -18.64
CA ARG A 433 -32.40 -36.56 -19.31
C ARG A 433 -32.14 -36.31 -20.80
N ARG A 434 -30.88 -36.08 -21.19
CA ARG A 434 -30.47 -35.80 -22.58
C ARG A 434 -30.01 -37.03 -23.36
N ARG A 435 -29.95 -38.20 -22.72
CA ARG A 435 -29.41 -39.45 -23.29
C ARG A 435 -28.02 -39.24 -23.92
N GLU A 436 -27.15 -38.51 -23.24
CA GLU A 436 -25.77 -38.25 -23.68
C GLU A 436 -24.76 -38.89 -22.70
N PRO A 437 -23.51 -39.18 -23.14
CA PRO A 437 -22.53 -39.76 -22.24
C PRO A 437 -22.18 -38.82 -21.08
N PHE A 438 -22.09 -39.38 -19.87
CA PHE A 438 -21.85 -38.62 -18.63
C PHE A 438 -20.66 -37.64 -18.70
N ASN A 439 -19.55 -38.04 -19.33
CA ASN A 439 -18.37 -37.19 -19.45
C ASN A 439 -18.65 -35.87 -20.21
N TYR A 440 -19.58 -35.88 -21.18
CA TYR A 440 -19.96 -34.69 -21.93
C TYR A 440 -20.82 -33.74 -21.10
N ALA A 441 -21.82 -34.30 -20.40
CA ALA A 441 -22.66 -33.53 -19.48
C ALA A 441 -21.82 -32.87 -18.38
N MET A 442 -20.88 -33.64 -17.80
CA MET A 442 -19.96 -33.22 -16.76
C MET A 442 -19.05 -32.06 -17.20
N SER A 443 -18.40 -32.19 -18.35
CA SER A 443 -17.49 -31.15 -18.86
C SER A 443 -18.23 -29.88 -19.30
N ARG A 444 -19.47 -30.04 -19.79
CA ARG A 444 -20.34 -28.91 -20.10
C ARG A 444 -20.78 -28.15 -18.86
N ASP A 445 -21.18 -28.83 -17.79
CA ASP A 445 -21.57 -28.18 -16.53
C ASP A 445 -20.38 -27.50 -15.83
N ALA A 446 -19.17 -28.05 -15.98
CA ALA A 446 -17.94 -27.45 -15.44
C ALA A 446 -17.70 -26.02 -15.98
N LEU A 447 -18.10 -25.74 -17.22
CA LEU A 447 -17.96 -24.41 -17.83
C LEU A 447 -18.82 -23.33 -17.14
N PHE A 448 -19.89 -23.71 -16.45
CA PHE A 448 -20.74 -22.77 -15.71
C PHE A 448 -20.09 -22.28 -14.41
N HIS A 449 -19.08 -22.99 -13.92
CA HIS A 449 -18.31 -22.61 -12.73
C HIS A 449 -17.26 -21.54 -13.04
N GLY A 450 -16.82 -21.43 -14.30
CA GLY A 450 -15.82 -20.45 -14.74
C GLY A 450 -16.23 -18.99 -14.46
N PRO A 451 -17.42 -18.53 -14.91
CA PRO A 451 -17.87 -17.16 -14.66
C PRO A 451 -18.08 -16.87 -13.18
N ILE A 452 -18.49 -17.88 -12.39
CA ILE A 452 -18.66 -17.74 -10.94
C ILE A 452 -17.31 -17.53 -10.26
N ALA A 453 -16.31 -18.36 -10.58
CA ALA A 453 -14.96 -18.22 -10.03
C ALA A 453 -14.33 -16.85 -10.39
N ALA A 454 -14.42 -16.46 -11.66
CA ALA A 454 -13.91 -15.17 -12.12
C ALA A 454 -14.68 -13.98 -11.52
N GLY A 455 -16.00 -14.12 -11.36
CA GLY A 455 -16.86 -13.13 -10.72
C GLY A 455 -16.56 -12.96 -9.22
N LEU A 456 -16.31 -14.05 -8.50
CA LEU A 456 -15.87 -14.00 -7.10
C LEU A 456 -14.48 -13.34 -6.98
N LEU A 457 -13.56 -13.60 -7.91
CA LEU A 457 -12.28 -12.88 -7.95
C LEU A 457 -12.47 -11.39 -8.22
N LEU A 458 -13.35 -10.98 -9.13
CA LEU A 458 -13.68 -9.57 -9.34
C LEU A 458 -14.31 -8.92 -8.10
N LEU A 459 -15.17 -9.66 -7.39
CA LEU A 459 -15.79 -9.19 -6.17
C LEU A 459 -14.82 -9.04 -5.01
N ILE A 460 -13.57 -9.53 -5.10
CA ILE A 460 -12.57 -9.33 -4.05
C ILE A 460 -11.93 -7.93 -4.13
N LEU A 461 -11.88 -7.32 -5.32
CA LEU A 461 -11.21 -6.04 -5.56
C LEU A 461 -11.74 -4.90 -4.68
N PRO A 462 -13.07 -4.75 -4.46
CA PRO A 462 -13.60 -3.74 -3.55
C PRO A 462 -13.03 -3.81 -2.13
N ASN A 463 -12.64 -4.98 -1.63
CA ASN A 463 -12.03 -5.07 -0.30
C ASN A 463 -10.68 -4.37 -0.21
N TYR A 464 -10.03 -4.11 -1.35
CA TYR A 464 -8.78 -3.39 -1.45
C TYR A 464 -8.94 -1.91 -1.86
N ASP A 465 -10.17 -1.51 -2.16
CA ASP A 465 -10.53 -0.15 -2.50
C ASP A 465 -11.05 0.58 -1.27
N LEU A 466 -10.38 1.65 -0.87
CA LEU A 466 -10.66 2.39 0.37
C LEU A 466 -12.08 2.97 0.46
N ARG A 467 -12.80 3.03 -0.67
CA ARG A 467 -14.22 3.43 -0.68
C ARG A 467 -15.12 2.38 -0.01
N PHE A 468 -14.64 1.16 0.17
CA PHE A 468 -15.38 0.05 0.75
C PHE A 468 -14.64 -0.50 1.99
N PRO A 469 -15.36 -1.11 2.94
CA PRO A 469 -14.71 -1.82 4.04
C PRO A 469 -13.99 -3.07 3.52
N THR A 470 -12.94 -3.50 4.21
CA THR A 470 -12.11 -4.69 3.88
C THR A 470 -12.86 -6.03 3.94
N SER A 471 -14.11 -6.00 4.42
CA SER A 471 -15.03 -7.12 4.48
C SER A 471 -16.21 -7.01 3.51
N TRP A 472 -16.22 -6.01 2.62
CA TRP A 472 -17.38 -5.69 1.78
C TRP A 472 -17.88 -6.88 0.97
N SER A 473 -16.99 -7.67 0.36
CA SER A 473 -17.37 -8.83 -0.45
C SER A 473 -17.81 -10.04 0.37
N PHE A 474 -17.49 -10.08 1.66
CA PHE A 474 -17.74 -11.24 2.54
C PHE A 474 -19.07 -11.11 3.26
N GLN A 475 -20.13 -10.94 2.46
CA GLN A 475 -21.51 -10.87 2.94
C GLN A 475 -22.31 -12.08 2.46
N PRO A 476 -23.28 -12.60 3.25
CA PRO A 476 -24.10 -13.76 2.87
C PRO A 476 -24.74 -13.64 1.49
N LYS A 477 -25.14 -12.42 1.08
CA LYS A 477 -25.75 -12.15 -0.22
C LYS A 477 -24.87 -12.52 -1.41
N PHE A 478 -23.54 -12.41 -1.31
CA PHE A 478 -22.63 -12.76 -2.40
C PHE A 478 -22.44 -14.27 -2.52
N VAL A 479 -22.38 -14.98 -1.40
CA VAL A 479 -22.33 -16.45 -1.36
C VAL A 479 -23.64 -17.02 -1.92
N ILE A 480 -24.79 -16.56 -1.41
CA ILE A 480 -26.11 -16.99 -1.88
C ILE A 480 -26.30 -16.61 -3.35
N GLY A 481 -25.92 -15.38 -3.74
CA GLY A 481 -25.98 -14.92 -5.12
C GLY A 481 -25.17 -15.79 -6.08
N ALA A 482 -23.94 -16.18 -5.72
CA ALA A 482 -23.11 -17.07 -6.52
C ALA A 482 -23.77 -18.45 -6.73
N ILE A 483 -24.39 -19.00 -5.68
CA ILE A 483 -25.13 -20.27 -5.76
C ILE A 483 -26.38 -20.12 -6.64
N LEU A 484 -27.16 -19.05 -6.44
CA LEU A 484 -28.37 -18.79 -7.22
C LEU A 484 -28.08 -18.57 -8.71
N VAL A 485 -27.01 -17.84 -9.04
CA VAL A 485 -26.58 -17.65 -10.43
C VAL A 485 -26.15 -18.98 -11.06
N LEU A 486 -25.38 -19.81 -10.33
CA LEU A 486 -25.00 -21.14 -10.82
C LEU A 486 -26.24 -22.03 -11.06
N LEU A 487 -27.22 -22.01 -10.15
CA LEU A 487 -28.49 -22.72 -10.31
C LEU A 487 -29.31 -22.18 -11.48
N ALA A 488 -29.39 -20.85 -11.64
CA ALA A 488 -30.10 -20.22 -12.74
C ALA A 488 -29.48 -20.58 -14.11
N ILE A 489 -28.15 -20.55 -14.24
CA ILE A 489 -27.44 -20.98 -15.46
C ILE A 489 -27.75 -22.45 -15.77
N ARG A 490 -27.78 -23.32 -14.75
CA ARG A 490 -28.14 -24.73 -14.90
C ARG A 490 -29.60 -24.92 -15.34
N LEU A 491 -30.54 -24.19 -14.75
CA LEU A 491 -31.96 -24.23 -15.12
C LEU A 491 -32.18 -23.76 -16.57
N LEU A 492 -31.59 -22.62 -16.95
CA LEU A 492 -31.62 -22.10 -18.31
C LEU A 492 -31.01 -23.11 -19.29
N HIS A 493 -29.89 -23.73 -18.92
CA HIS A 493 -29.27 -24.75 -19.77
C HIS A 493 -30.17 -25.99 -19.92
N LEU A 494 -30.83 -26.46 -18.85
CA LEU A 494 -31.74 -27.61 -18.90
C LEU A 494 -32.97 -27.36 -19.78
N TRP A 495 -33.49 -26.12 -19.82
CA TRP A 495 -34.70 -25.74 -20.55
C TRP A 495 -34.45 -25.17 -21.94
N ALA A 496 -33.25 -24.69 -22.24
CA ALA A 496 -32.88 -24.22 -23.57
C ALA A 496 -32.84 -25.40 -24.57
N ASN A 497 -33.98 -25.64 -25.23
CA ASN A 497 -34.05 -26.50 -26.41
C ASN A 497 -33.26 -25.86 -27.56
N GLY A 498 -32.39 -26.67 -28.18
CA GLY A 498 -31.41 -26.21 -29.17
C GLY A 498 -32.04 -25.80 -30.49
N ARG A 499 -32.59 -24.58 -30.58
CA ARG A 499 -32.84 -23.88 -31.86
C ARG A 499 -32.87 -22.36 -31.67
N THR A 500 -31.75 -21.73 -31.30
CA THR A 500 -31.61 -20.27 -31.45
C THR A 500 -30.14 -19.88 -31.63
N ALA A 501 -29.68 -19.91 -32.89
CA ALA A 501 -28.53 -19.12 -33.36
C ALA A 501 -28.45 -19.13 -34.90
N PHE A 502 -29.57 -18.88 -35.59
CA PHE A 502 -29.57 -18.64 -37.03
C PHE A 502 -30.18 -17.25 -37.25
N GLY A 503 -29.34 -16.24 -37.47
CA GLY A 503 -29.77 -14.86 -37.65
C GLY A 503 -28.61 -13.85 -37.57
N LEU A 504 -27.77 -13.93 -36.53
CA LEU A 504 -26.57 -13.08 -36.43
C LEU A 504 -25.37 -13.62 -37.23
N LYS A 505 -25.28 -14.95 -37.39
CA LYS A 505 -24.17 -15.61 -38.08
C LYS A 505 -24.08 -15.26 -39.57
N SER A 506 -25.22 -15.05 -40.25
CA SER A 506 -25.26 -14.67 -41.67
C SER A 506 -24.89 -13.19 -41.87
N ARG A 507 -25.40 -12.27 -41.03
CA ARG A 507 -25.00 -10.85 -41.04
C ARG A 507 -23.51 -10.64 -40.68
N MET A 508 -22.97 -11.40 -39.72
CA MET A 508 -21.53 -11.38 -39.40
C MET A 508 -20.67 -12.14 -40.42
N ALA A 509 -21.23 -13.08 -41.19
CA ALA A 509 -20.55 -13.74 -42.29
C ALA A 509 -20.43 -12.84 -43.53
N GLN A 510 -21.40 -11.94 -43.76
CA GLN A 510 -21.31 -10.90 -44.79
C GLN A 510 -20.25 -9.83 -44.50
N LEU A 511 -20.03 -9.47 -43.23
CA LEU A 511 -18.91 -8.60 -42.80
C LEU A 511 -17.54 -9.32 -42.74
N ARG A 512 -17.46 -10.59 -43.16
CA ARG A 512 -16.30 -11.48 -42.94
C ARG A 512 -15.32 -11.53 -44.12
N GLN A 513 -15.66 -10.93 -45.25
CA GLN A 513 -14.91 -11.01 -46.52
C GLN A 513 -14.13 -9.73 -46.90
N THR A 514 -14.00 -8.75 -46.00
CA THR A 514 -13.30 -7.49 -46.29
C THR A 514 -11.85 -7.47 -45.78
N GLU A 515 -10.97 -6.80 -46.54
CA GLU A 515 -9.58 -6.48 -46.19
C GLU A 515 -9.44 -5.81 -44.81
N PHE A 516 -10.53 -5.20 -44.32
CA PHE A 516 -10.66 -4.58 -43.00
C PHE A 516 -10.24 -5.50 -41.83
N ARG A 517 -10.42 -6.83 -41.93
CA ARG A 517 -9.97 -7.77 -40.89
C ARG A 517 -8.45 -7.83 -40.72
N ALA A 518 -7.71 -7.65 -41.80
CA ALA A 518 -6.24 -7.64 -41.76
C ALA A 518 -5.73 -6.31 -41.18
N VAL A 519 -6.45 -5.22 -41.43
CA VAL A 519 -6.08 -3.85 -41.02
C VAL A 519 -6.54 -3.50 -39.60
N LEU A 520 -7.67 -4.05 -39.14
CA LEU A 520 -8.27 -3.73 -37.83
C LEU A 520 -7.30 -3.85 -36.64
N PRO A 521 -6.47 -4.90 -36.48
CA PRO A 521 -5.51 -4.96 -35.37
C PRO A 521 -4.50 -3.82 -35.39
N TYR A 522 -4.11 -3.33 -36.57
CA TYR A 522 -3.20 -2.19 -36.71
C TYR A 522 -3.91 -0.87 -36.39
N LEU A 523 -5.19 -0.72 -36.76
CA LEU A 523 -6.00 0.44 -36.35
C LEU A 523 -6.21 0.47 -34.83
N LEU A 524 -6.49 -0.68 -34.21
CA LEU A 524 -6.56 -0.79 -32.76
C LEU A 524 -5.23 -0.46 -32.09
N LEU A 525 -4.12 -0.94 -32.66
CA LEU A 525 -2.79 -0.58 -32.17
C LEU A 525 -2.54 0.93 -32.27
N ALA A 526 -2.87 1.55 -33.40
CA ALA A 526 -2.76 2.99 -33.58
C ALA A 526 -3.61 3.76 -32.56
N ALA A 527 -4.84 3.31 -32.31
CA ALA A 527 -5.71 3.89 -31.29
C ALA A 527 -5.14 3.75 -29.87
N ILE A 528 -4.58 2.58 -29.52
CA ILE A 528 -3.92 2.36 -28.22
C ILE A 528 -2.67 3.23 -28.08
N MET A 529 -1.87 3.38 -29.15
CA MET A 529 -0.71 4.26 -29.15
C MET A 529 -1.12 5.73 -29.03
N ALA A 530 -2.20 6.16 -29.70
CA ALA A 530 -2.73 7.52 -29.57
C ALA A 530 -3.24 7.80 -28.15
N LEU A 531 -3.97 6.86 -27.54
CA LEU A 531 -4.38 6.94 -26.15
C LEU A 531 -3.16 7.03 -25.22
N GLY A 532 -2.19 6.14 -25.40
CA GLY A 532 -0.97 6.10 -24.60
C GLY A 532 -0.10 7.36 -24.75
N LEU A 533 -0.05 7.95 -25.95
CA LEU A 533 0.60 9.24 -26.21
C LEU A 533 -0.14 10.36 -25.48
N GLY A 534 -1.47 10.43 -25.60
CA GLY A 534 -2.27 11.45 -24.90
C GLY A 534 -2.06 11.43 -23.39
N LEU A 535 -2.07 10.22 -22.79
CA LEU A 535 -1.82 10.04 -21.35
C LEU A 535 -0.40 10.46 -20.93
N ARG A 536 0.62 10.19 -21.74
CA ARG A 536 2.03 10.55 -21.47
C ARG A 536 2.32 12.02 -21.73
N TYR A 537 1.67 12.61 -22.74
CA TYR A 537 1.86 14.01 -23.10
C TYR A 537 1.15 14.96 -22.12
N HIS A 538 0.04 14.53 -21.52
CA HIS A 538 -0.70 15.33 -20.56
C HIS A 538 0.18 15.81 -19.40
N ASN A 539 0.30 17.13 -19.22
CA ASN A 539 1.12 17.79 -18.18
C ASN A 539 2.63 17.47 -18.21
N LEU A 540 3.20 17.15 -19.39
CA LEU A 540 4.61 16.76 -19.54
C LEU A 540 5.63 17.75 -18.91
N GLY A 541 5.40 19.06 -19.07
CA GLY A 541 6.28 20.12 -18.54
C GLY A 541 5.92 20.63 -17.14
N TYR A 542 4.91 20.05 -16.50
CA TYR A 542 4.31 20.63 -15.31
C TYR A 542 5.24 20.56 -14.08
N MET A 543 5.77 19.37 -13.80
CA MET A 543 6.66 19.13 -12.65
C MET A 543 8.04 19.75 -12.87
N SER A 544 8.66 20.26 -11.80
CA SER A 544 10.09 20.58 -11.81
C SER A 544 10.97 19.37 -12.15
N PHE A 545 12.17 19.60 -12.67
CA PHE A 545 13.17 18.55 -12.86
C PHE A 545 13.56 17.99 -11.50
N ASP A 546 13.64 16.66 -11.43
CA ASP A 546 14.35 16.02 -10.34
C ASP A 546 15.88 16.10 -10.54
N HIS A 547 16.64 15.78 -9.48
CA HIS A 547 18.09 15.86 -9.51
C HIS A 547 18.76 14.87 -10.48
N ASP A 548 18.12 13.74 -10.77
CA ASP A 548 18.57 12.74 -11.73
C ASP A 548 18.35 13.27 -13.17
N GLU A 549 17.18 13.85 -13.46
CA GLU A 549 16.87 14.53 -14.72
C GLU A 549 17.86 15.66 -15.01
N MET A 550 18.04 16.57 -14.04
CA MET A 550 18.88 17.74 -14.21
C MET A 550 20.36 17.36 -14.44
N GLY A 551 20.81 16.25 -13.85
CA GLY A 551 22.14 15.72 -14.09
C GLY A 551 22.37 15.35 -15.57
N LEU A 552 21.39 14.72 -16.22
CA LEU A 552 21.47 14.36 -17.64
C LEU A 552 21.24 15.56 -18.57
N VAL A 553 20.28 16.43 -18.23
CA VAL A 553 20.00 17.65 -18.99
C VAL A 553 21.24 18.55 -19.04
N THR A 554 21.93 18.74 -17.91
CA THR A 554 23.17 19.53 -17.86
C THR A 554 24.25 18.94 -18.76
N LYS A 555 24.43 17.61 -18.71
CA LYS A 555 25.44 16.92 -19.52
C LYS A 555 25.14 16.95 -21.01
N SER A 556 23.87 16.96 -21.40
CA SER A 556 23.47 17.04 -22.80
C SER A 556 23.95 18.32 -23.49
N LYS A 557 24.03 19.44 -22.74
CA LYS A 557 24.56 20.72 -23.25
C LYS A 557 26.03 20.61 -23.66
N GLY A 558 26.79 19.72 -23.04
CA GLY A 558 28.20 19.48 -23.34
C GLY A 558 28.46 18.92 -24.75
N ILE A 559 27.48 18.19 -25.32
CA ILE A 559 27.62 17.58 -26.64
C ILE A 559 27.92 18.63 -27.71
N TYR A 560 27.28 19.80 -27.65
CA TYR A 560 27.50 20.89 -28.60
C TYR A 560 28.82 21.63 -28.43
N LYS A 561 29.52 21.43 -27.31
CA LYS A 561 30.79 22.09 -27.00
C LYS A 561 32.00 21.20 -27.28
N LEU A 562 31.98 19.95 -26.81
CA LEU A 562 33.11 19.02 -26.90
C LEU A 562 32.82 17.73 -27.70
N GLY A 563 31.61 17.57 -28.24
CA GLY A 563 31.21 16.38 -29.02
C GLY A 563 30.79 15.16 -28.18
N PHE A 564 30.83 15.25 -26.86
CA PHE A 564 30.39 14.19 -25.94
C PHE A 564 29.68 14.77 -24.70
N PRO A 565 28.83 14.00 -23.99
CA PRO A 565 28.15 14.48 -22.80
C PRO A 565 29.11 14.66 -21.62
N TYR A 566 29.16 15.88 -21.07
CA TYR A 566 30.04 16.21 -19.95
C TYR A 566 29.43 17.31 -19.07
N LEU A 567 29.93 17.43 -17.84
CA LEU A 567 29.76 18.61 -17.01
C LEU A 567 31.10 19.13 -16.52
N ILE A 568 31.11 20.38 -16.04
CA ILE A 568 32.26 20.94 -15.35
C ILE A 568 32.03 20.69 -13.85
N TRP A 569 32.97 20.00 -13.22
CA TRP A 569 32.95 19.74 -11.79
C TRP A 569 34.26 20.21 -11.19
N ALA A 570 34.20 21.18 -10.27
CA ALA A 570 35.37 21.79 -9.64
C ALA A 570 36.44 22.28 -10.63
N GLY A 571 35.99 22.91 -11.72
CA GLY A 571 36.86 23.44 -12.78
C GLY A 571 37.39 22.40 -13.78
N GLN A 572 37.10 21.11 -13.58
CA GLN A 572 37.54 20.03 -14.46
C GLN A 572 36.40 19.49 -15.32
N VAL A 573 36.73 19.07 -16.55
CA VAL A 573 35.78 18.39 -17.42
C VAL A 573 35.59 16.96 -16.92
N ARG A 574 34.34 16.62 -16.61
CA ARG A 574 33.95 15.27 -16.23
C ARG A 574 32.94 14.73 -17.25
N TRP A 575 33.41 13.82 -18.10
CA TRP A 575 32.52 13.13 -19.05
C TRP A 575 31.57 12.18 -18.32
N LEU A 576 30.48 11.86 -18.99
CA LEU A 576 29.49 10.92 -18.47
C LEU A 576 30.00 9.48 -18.58
N THR A 577 29.86 8.71 -17.50
CA THR A 577 30.28 7.30 -17.39
C THR A 577 29.16 6.39 -16.89
N THR A 578 27.92 6.85 -17.08
CA THR A 578 26.69 6.13 -16.74
C THR A 578 25.56 6.79 -17.54
N TYR A 579 24.72 6.02 -18.23
CA TYR A 579 23.61 6.54 -19.03
C TYR A 579 24.07 7.34 -20.28
N GLU A 580 25.21 7.01 -20.85
CA GLU A 580 25.90 7.70 -21.95
C GLU A 580 25.02 7.96 -23.16
N ALA A 581 24.13 7.03 -23.50
CA ALA A 581 23.24 7.15 -24.65
C ALA A 581 22.06 8.12 -24.41
N VAL A 582 21.74 8.45 -23.16
CA VAL A 582 20.53 9.22 -22.81
C VAL A 582 20.66 10.72 -23.13
N PRO A 583 21.79 11.41 -22.89
CA PRO A 583 21.94 12.81 -23.23
C PRO A 583 21.81 13.15 -24.72
N TYR A 584 22.06 12.23 -25.65
CA TYR A 584 22.00 12.52 -27.09
C TYR A 584 20.60 12.88 -27.59
N PRO A 585 19.54 12.10 -27.33
CA PRO A 585 18.19 12.52 -27.68
C PRO A 585 17.72 13.77 -26.90
N LEU A 586 18.20 13.97 -25.66
CA LEU A 586 17.93 15.21 -24.91
C LEU A 586 18.55 16.42 -25.60
N ALA A 587 19.82 16.32 -26.01
CA ALA A 587 20.53 17.38 -26.72
C ALA A 587 19.79 17.72 -28.01
N LEU A 588 19.40 16.73 -28.81
CA LEU A 588 18.65 16.95 -30.06
C LEU A 588 17.32 17.68 -29.79
N SER A 589 16.57 17.24 -28.78
CA SER A 589 15.33 17.92 -28.39
C SER A 589 15.57 19.35 -27.93
N GLY A 590 16.63 19.58 -27.16
CA GLY A 590 17.03 20.91 -26.67
C GLY A 590 17.49 21.86 -27.78
N LEU A 591 18.12 21.33 -28.83
CA LEU A 591 18.50 22.11 -30.01
C LEU A 591 17.28 22.56 -30.82
N ILE A 592 16.30 21.68 -31.00
CA ILE A 592 15.12 21.98 -31.81
C ILE A 592 14.12 22.88 -31.07
N PHE A 593 13.93 22.63 -29.76
CA PHE A 593 12.84 23.24 -28.99
C PHE A 593 13.29 24.11 -27.80
N GLY A 594 14.61 24.26 -27.58
CA GLY A 594 15.15 24.90 -26.38
C GLY A 594 15.14 23.98 -25.16
N TYR A 595 15.82 24.39 -24.09
CA TYR A 595 15.91 23.63 -22.84
C TYR A 595 14.76 23.98 -21.89
N SER A 596 13.79 23.08 -21.75
CA SER A 596 12.66 23.19 -20.82
C SER A 596 12.25 21.80 -20.33
N GLU A 597 11.44 21.71 -19.28
CA GLU A 597 10.90 20.45 -18.78
C GLU A 597 10.13 19.69 -19.86
N TRP A 598 9.34 20.41 -20.65
CA TRP A 598 8.59 19.83 -21.75
C TRP A 598 9.52 19.21 -22.81
N SER A 599 10.50 19.96 -23.30
CA SER A 599 11.38 19.49 -24.39
C SER A 599 12.31 18.37 -23.92
N MET A 600 12.83 18.44 -22.70
CA MET A 600 13.72 17.40 -22.16
C MET A 600 12.98 16.09 -21.88
N ARG A 601 11.68 16.12 -21.58
CA ARG A 601 10.89 14.90 -21.36
C ARG A 601 10.28 14.33 -22.65
N LEU A 602 10.27 15.11 -23.74
CA LEU A 602 9.72 14.68 -25.02
C LEU A 602 10.33 13.37 -25.56
N PRO A 603 11.66 13.14 -25.51
CA PRO A 603 12.23 11.86 -25.94
C PRO A 603 11.70 10.65 -25.17
N ALA A 604 11.58 10.77 -23.83
CA ALA A 604 11.02 9.72 -22.99
C ALA A 604 9.54 9.47 -23.32
N CYS A 605 8.77 10.53 -23.57
CA CYS A 605 7.36 10.43 -23.99
C CYS A 605 7.21 9.67 -25.31
N VAL A 606 8.05 9.98 -26.31
CA VAL A 606 8.07 9.29 -27.61
C VAL A 606 8.49 7.83 -27.45
N MET A 607 9.61 7.55 -26.77
CA MET A 607 10.08 6.17 -26.58
C MET A 607 9.11 5.33 -25.76
N GLY A 608 8.50 5.90 -24.71
CA GLY A 608 7.45 5.27 -23.92
C GLY A 608 6.21 4.93 -24.76
N THR A 609 5.86 5.77 -25.73
CA THR A 609 4.77 5.53 -26.69
C THR A 609 5.14 4.46 -27.72
N LEU A 610 6.36 4.50 -28.29
CA LEU A 610 6.84 3.48 -29.22
C LEU A 610 6.96 2.09 -28.55
N CYS A 611 7.26 2.05 -27.26
CA CYS A 611 7.29 0.83 -26.46
C CYS A 611 5.93 0.10 -26.47
N ILE A 612 4.81 0.84 -26.47
CA ILE A 612 3.45 0.26 -26.65
C ILE A 612 3.38 -0.54 -27.94
N GLY A 613 3.88 0.05 -29.04
CA GLY A 613 3.96 -0.58 -30.36
C GLY A 613 4.78 -1.86 -30.34
N ILE A 614 5.97 -1.81 -29.75
CA ILE A 614 6.85 -2.98 -29.64
C ILE A 614 6.20 -4.09 -28.82
N ILE A 615 5.57 -3.78 -27.68
CA ILE A 615 4.87 -4.77 -26.86
C ILE A 615 3.76 -5.47 -27.66
N ALA A 616 2.98 -4.69 -28.43
CA ALA A 616 1.93 -5.26 -29.28
C ALA A 616 2.47 -6.18 -30.37
N LEU A 617 3.52 -5.74 -31.06
CA LEU A 617 4.13 -6.48 -32.16
C LEU A 617 4.87 -7.74 -31.66
N MET A 618 5.60 -7.62 -30.54
CA MET A 618 6.26 -8.73 -29.87
C MET A 618 5.22 -9.74 -29.36
N GLY A 619 4.16 -9.29 -28.69
CA GLY A 619 3.08 -10.14 -28.20
C GLY A 619 2.29 -10.81 -29.33
N ARG A 620 2.06 -10.10 -30.45
CA ARG A 620 1.52 -10.69 -31.68
C ARG A 620 2.38 -11.84 -32.16
N ARG A 621 3.70 -11.62 -32.17
CA ARG A 621 4.64 -12.52 -32.82
C ARG A 621 4.97 -13.75 -31.99
N LEU A 622 5.10 -13.57 -30.67
CA LEU A 622 5.28 -14.66 -29.72
C LEU A 622 4.02 -15.48 -29.52
N PHE A 623 2.83 -14.86 -29.66
CA PHE A 623 1.53 -15.48 -29.39
C PHE A 623 0.54 -15.16 -30.52
N ASN A 624 -0.25 -14.08 -30.38
CA ASN A 624 -1.24 -13.63 -31.34
C ASN A 624 -1.68 -12.18 -31.04
N TRP A 625 -2.45 -11.57 -31.94
CA TRP A 625 -2.92 -10.18 -31.78
C TRP A 625 -3.71 -9.91 -30.50
N ARG A 626 -4.46 -10.89 -29.96
CA ARG A 626 -5.23 -10.68 -28.72
C ARG A 626 -4.29 -10.44 -27.53
N VAL A 627 -3.23 -11.24 -27.43
CA VAL A 627 -2.20 -11.07 -26.39
C VAL A 627 -1.46 -9.76 -26.58
N GLY A 628 -1.00 -9.47 -27.81
CA GLY A 628 -0.25 -8.25 -28.11
C GLY A 628 -1.04 -6.96 -27.82
N LEU A 629 -2.26 -6.85 -28.36
CA LEU A 629 -3.08 -5.64 -28.19
C LEU A 629 -3.51 -5.45 -26.74
N PHE A 630 -3.90 -6.51 -26.03
CA PHE A 630 -4.31 -6.39 -24.63
C PHE A 630 -3.12 -6.01 -23.72
N ALA A 631 -1.96 -6.64 -23.89
CA ALA A 631 -0.75 -6.28 -23.14
C ALA A 631 -0.32 -4.83 -23.40
N ALA A 632 -0.40 -4.39 -24.66
CA ALA A 632 -0.12 -3.00 -25.03
C ALA A 632 -1.14 -2.02 -24.45
N PHE A 633 -2.42 -2.38 -24.42
CA PHE A 633 -3.48 -1.56 -23.81
C PHE A 633 -3.29 -1.42 -22.29
N VAL A 634 -3.00 -2.51 -21.59
CA VAL A 634 -2.65 -2.48 -20.16
C VAL A 634 -1.44 -1.58 -19.92
N TYR A 635 -0.35 -1.79 -20.67
CA TYR A 635 0.87 -1.00 -20.54
C TYR A 635 0.63 0.50 -20.88
N ALA A 636 -0.23 0.81 -21.84
CA ALA A 636 -0.56 2.18 -22.23
C ALA A 636 -1.26 2.95 -21.10
N CYS A 637 -2.14 2.28 -20.34
CA CYS A 637 -2.99 2.85 -19.28
C CYS A 637 -2.40 2.75 -17.87
N MET A 638 -1.32 2.01 -17.68
CA MET A 638 -0.71 1.75 -16.37
C MET A 638 0.03 3.00 -15.83
N PRO A 639 -0.28 3.50 -14.61
CA PRO A 639 0.28 4.76 -14.09
C PRO A 639 1.82 4.79 -14.06
N LEU A 640 2.44 3.68 -13.66
CA LEU A 640 3.89 3.54 -13.61
C LEU A 640 4.55 3.84 -14.97
N ASN A 641 3.97 3.32 -16.05
CA ASN A 641 4.51 3.46 -17.40
C ASN A 641 4.22 4.82 -18.03
N ILE A 642 3.16 5.50 -17.56
CA ILE A 642 2.85 6.87 -17.97
C ILE A 642 3.87 7.82 -17.31
N ARG A 643 4.05 7.73 -15.99
CA ARG A 643 4.90 8.65 -15.24
C ARG A 643 6.38 8.55 -15.57
N TRP A 644 6.92 7.35 -15.78
CA TRP A 644 8.32 7.23 -16.23
C TRP A 644 8.55 7.74 -17.65
N ALA A 645 7.54 7.72 -18.51
CA ALA A 645 7.58 8.36 -19.82
C ALA A 645 7.40 9.89 -19.75
N GLN A 646 7.17 10.45 -18.56
CA GLN A 646 7.13 11.88 -18.26
C GLN A 646 8.37 12.34 -17.49
N ASN A 647 9.47 11.59 -17.56
CA ASN A 647 10.69 11.89 -16.84
C ASN A 647 11.88 11.81 -17.81
N ALA A 648 12.76 12.82 -17.81
CA ALA A 648 13.91 12.94 -18.70
C ALA A 648 15.10 12.07 -18.28
N PHE A 649 14.84 10.97 -17.55
CA PHE A 649 15.82 10.02 -17.07
C PHE A 649 15.85 8.74 -17.92
N TYR A 650 16.81 7.84 -17.64
CA TYR A 650 17.15 6.72 -18.53
C TYR A 650 16.04 5.67 -18.76
N LEU A 651 15.03 5.62 -17.89
CA LEU A 651 14.16 4.44 -17.75
C LEU A 651 13.37 4.10 -19.01
N SER A 652 12.68 5.07 -19.62
CA SER A 652 11.87 4.81 -20.83
C SER A 652 12.73 4.43 -22.03
N GLN A 653 13.91 5.03 -22.17
CA GLN A 653 14.87 4.68 -23.21
C GLN A 653 15.40 3.26 -23.02
N CYS A 654 15.86 2.94 -21.81
CA CYS A 654 16.38 1.61 -21.48
C CYS A 654 15.29 0.53 -21.66
N GLN A 655 14.06 0.77 -21.22
CA GLN A 655 12.94 -0.15 -21.41
C GLN A 655 12.62 -0.38 -22.88
N PHE A 656 12.51 0.70 -23.68
CA PHE A 656 12.27 0.58 -25.12
C PHE A 656 13.36 -0.26 -25.81
N MET A 657 14.63 0.05 -25.57
CA MET A 657 15.75 -0.69 -26.17
C MET A 657 15.85 -2.13 -25.68
N SER A 658 15.52 -2.38 -24.41
CA SER A 658 15.53 -3.73 -23.82
C SER A 658 14.43 -4.62 -24.40
N ILE A 659 13.19 -4.12 -24.47
CA ILE A 659 12.08 -4.89 -25.06
C ILE A 659 12.32 -5.10 -26.58
N LEU A 660 12.89 -4.10 -27.27
CA LEU A 660 13.31 -4.25 -28.66
C LEU A 660 14.38 -5.35 -28.80
N THR A 661 15.41 -5.35 -27.94
CA THR A 661 16.45 -6.38 -27.90
C THR A 661 15.85 -7.78 -27.70
N ILE A 662 14.97 -7.93 -26.71
CA ILE A 662 14.29 -9.20 -26.39
C ILE A 662 13.46 -9.68 -27.58
N TRP A 663 12.73 -8.78 -28.26
CA TRP A 663 11.95 -9.14 -29.42
C TRP A 663 12.82 -9.55 -30.62
N LEU A 664 13.80 -8.72 -31.00
CA LEU A 664 14.69 -8.98 -32.13
C LEU A 664 15.52 -10.26 -31.91
N PHE A 665 15.96 -10.52 -30.68
CA PHE A 665 16.65 -11.76 -30.34
C PHE A 665 15.74 -12.98 -30.56
N TYR A 666 14.46 -12.90 -30.17
CA TYR A 666 13.51 -13.97 -30.47
C TYR A 666 13.33 -14.19 -31.98
N GLU A 667 13.22 -13.12 -32.77
CA GLU A 667 13.15 -13.19 -34.24
C GLU A 667 14.38 -13.89 -34.82
N ALA A 668 15.56 -13.64 -34.26
CA ALA A 668 16.81 -14.26 -34.66
C ALA A 668 16.86 -15.77 -34.40
N ILE A 669 16.43 -16.21 -33.22
CA ILE A 669 16.63 -17.59 -32.76
C ILE A 669 15.54 -18.57 -33.19
N ARG A 670 14.38 -18.08 -33.66
CA ARG A 670 13.25 -18.97 -34.01
C ARG A 670 13.43 -19.75 -35.31
N VAL A 671 14.34 -19.31 -36.19
CA VAL A 671 14.65 -19.95 -37.48
C VAL A 671 15.98 -20.71 -37.39
N ARG A 672 16.22 -21.60 -38.35
CA ARG A 672 17.50 -22.32 -38.52
C ARG A 672 17.94 -22.16 -39.98
N PRO A 673 19.16 -21.67 -40.28
CA PRO A 673 20.15 -21.09 -39.35
C PRO A 673 19.65 -19.79 -38.67
N LEU A 674 20.42 -19.23 -37.73
CA LEU A 674 20.03 -18.01 -37.02
C LEU A 674 19.91 -16.82 -37.99
N HIS A 675 18.90 -15.96 -37.79
CA HIS A 675 18.65 -14.85 -38.71
C HIS A 675 19.61 -13.68 -38.48
N ARG A 676 20.65 -13.58 -39.31
CA ARG A 676 21.76 -12.61 -39.18
C ARG A 676 21.33 -11.15 -38.98
N ARG A 677 20.35 -10.66 -39.76
CA ARG A 677 19.87 -9.26 -39.64
C ARG A 677 19.25 -8.97 -38.28
N TYR A 678 18.46 -9.90 -37.75
CA TYR A 678 17.83 -9.75 -36.44
C TYR A 678 18.85 -9.90 -35.32
N GLN A 679 19.88 -10.75 -35.49
CA GLN A 679 20.99 -10.83 -34.55
C GLN A 679 21.76 -9.52 -34.47
N THR A 680 22.12 -8.92 -35.61
CA THR A 680 22.82 -7.64 -35.64
C THR A 680 21.96 -6.53 -35.05
N ALA A 681 20.67 -6.48 -35.40
CA ALA A 681 19.74 -5.50 -34.83
C ALA A 681 19.56 -5.68 -33.31
N ALA A 682 19.46 -6.93 -32.82
CA ALA A 682 19.39 -7.23 -31.39
C ALA A 682 20.68 -6.81 -30.67
N SER A 683 21.86 -7.04 -31.27
CA SER A 683 23.14 -6.60 -30.70
C SER A 683 23.27 -5.08 -30.64
N ALA A 684 22.85 -4.37 -31.68
CA ALA A 684 22.84 -2.90 -31.69
C ALA A 684 21.86 -2.35 -30.64
N ALA A 685 20.64 -2.89 -30.57
CA ALA A 685 19.65 -2.52 -29.56
C ALA A 685 20.15 -2.83 -28.13
N PHE A 686 20.86 -3.95 -27.93
CA PHE A 686 21.48 -4.28 -26.66
C PHE A 686 22.56 -3.26 -26.27
N CYS A 687 23.44 -2.88 -27.19
CA CYS A 687 24.48 -1.88 -26.91
C CYS A 687 23.84 -0.54 -26.50
N LEU A 688 22.76 -0.12 -27.19
CA LEU A 688 22.02 1.08 -26.82
C LEU A 688 21.30 0.93 -25.48
N ALA A 689 20.74 -0.24 -25.16
CA ALA A 689 20.16 -0.51 -23.84
C ALA A 689 21.21 -0.41 -22.73
N TYR A 690 22.37 -1.02 -22.93
CA TYR A 690 23.49 -1.03 -21.99
C TYR A 690 24.07 0.37 -21.77
N LEU A 691 24.30 1.13 -22.85
CA LEU A 691 24.72 2.54 -22.76
C LEU A 691 23.58 3.46 -22.25
N SER A 692 22.34 2.98 -22.22
CA SER A 692 21.27 3.72 -21.54
C SER A 692 21.28 3.44 -20.05
N TRP A 693 21.60 2.22 -19.61
CA TRP A 693 21.89 1.87 -18.22
C TRP A 693 22.60 0.52 -18.15
N GLU A 694 23.75 0.48 -17.49
CA GLU A 694 24.66 -0.68 -17.45
C GLU A 694 24.03 -1.91 -16.79
N GLY A 695 23.04 -1.72 -15.92
CA GLY A 695 22.28 -2.80 -15.29
C GLY A 695 21.50 -3.67 -16.29
N SER A 696 21.22 -3.16 -17.50
CA SER A 696 20.65 -3.98 -18.57
C SER A 696 21.64 -5.01 -19.13
N GLY A 697 22.91 -5.00 -18.72
CA GLY A 697 23.90 -6.03 -19.05
C GLY A 697 23.44 -7.45 -18.67
N PHE A 698 22.58 -7.57 -17.64
CA PHE A 698 21.93 -8.83 -17.27
C PHE A 698 21.02 -9.43 -18.35
N LEU A 699 20.67 -8.68 -19.40
CA LEU A 699 20.01 -9.23 -20.59
C LEU A 699 20.85 -10.32 -21.25
N LEU A 700 22.18 -10.21 -21.32
CA LEU A 700 23.01 -11.21 -21.99
C LEU A 700 22.90 -12.61 -21.37
N PRO A 701 23.17 -12.82 -20.06
CA PRO A 701 22.97 -14.12 -19.44
C PRO A 701 21.51 -14.58 -19.50
N ALA A 702 20.53 -13.68 -19.35
CA ALA A 702 19.12 -14.04 -19.46
C ALA A 702 18.73 -14.56 -20.87
N LEU A 703 19.21 -13.89 -21.92
CA LEU A 703 18.98 -14.28 -23.32
C LEU A 703 19.75 -15.56 -23.68
N PHE A 704 20.94 -15.76 -23.13
CA PHE A 704 21.70 -17.00 -23.28
C PHE A 704 20.94 -18.20 -22.71
N ILE A 705 20.45 -18.09 -21.47
CA ILE A 705 19.63 -19.14 -20.85
C ILE A 705 18.32 -19.32 -21.63
N ALA A 706 17.69 -18.24 -22.10
CA ALA A 706 16.49 -18.33 -22.93
C ALA A 706 16.75 -19.07 -24.27
N LEU A 707 17.91 -18.84 -24.91
CA LEU A 707 18.33 -19.61 -26.09
C LEU A 707 18.46 -21.10 -25.75
N MET A 708 19.14 -21.44 -24.65
CA MET A 708 19.28 -22.84 -24.21
C MET A 708 17.93 -23.51 -23.92
N VAL A 709 17.01 -22.81 -23.27
CA VAL A 709 15.67 -23.34 -22.94
C VAL A 709 14.78 -23.49 -24.17
N VAL A 710 14.84 -22.52 -25.11
CA VAL A 710 14.01 -22.55 -26.33
C VAL A 710 14.52 -23.58 -27.33
N ARG A 711 15.84 -23.72 -27.46
CA ARG A 711 16.56 -24.60 -28.39
C ARG A 711 17.23 -25.77 -27.69
N TRP A 712 16.61 -26.29 -26.63
CA TRP A 712 17.16 -27.39 -25.85
C TRP A 712 17.50 -28.61 -26.74
N GLY A 713 18.73 -29.12 -26.60
CA GLY A 713 19.25 -30.25 -27.38
C GLY A 713 19.71 -29.89 -28.80
N GLU A 714 19.53 -28.65 -29.26
CA GLU A 714 20.04 -28.18 -30.54
C GLU A 714 21.37 -27.42 -30.32
N TRP A 715 22.51 -27.96 -30.76
CA TRP A 715 23.84 -27.34 -30.56
C TRP A 715 24.44 -26.70 -31.81
N TRP A 716 23.69 -26.64 -32.91
CA TRP A 716 24.17 -26.13 -34.19
C TRP A 716 24.50 -24.63 -34.17
N TRP A 717 23.86 -23.85 -33.29
CA TRP A 717 24.09 -22.42 -33.17
C TRP A 717 25.49 -22.07 -32.64
N LEU A 718 26.19 -23.01 -31.99
CA LEU A 718 27.60 -22.87 -31.62
C LEU A 718 28.53 -22.82 -32.83
N LYS A 719 28.06 -23.22 -34.02
CA LYS A 719 28.84 -23.15 -35.27
C LYS A 719 28.60 -21.84 -36.04
N GLU A 720 27.70 -20.99 -35.57
CA GLU A 720 27.31 -19.77 -36.27
C GLU A 720 28.31 -18.62 -36.03
N PHE A 721 29.27 -18.43 -36.95
CA PHE A 721 30.30 -17.39 -36.82
C PHE A 721 29.74 -15.97 -36.62
N HIS A 722 28.59 -15.65 -37.22
CA HIS A 722 27.95 -14.35 -37.07
C HIS A 722 27.52 -14.05 -35.62
N LEU A 723 27.15 -15.08 -34.85
CA LEU A 723 26.84 -14.93 -33.42
C LEU A 723 28.06 -14.43 -32.64
N TYR A 724 29.23 -15.00 -32.90
CA TYR A 724 30.49 -14.59 -32.26
C TYR A 724 30.92 -13.17 -32.65
N ARG A 725 30.71 -12.77 -33.92
CA ARG A 725 30.93 -11.38 -34.34
C ARG A 725 30.06 -10.41 -33.53
N CYS A 726 28.77 -10.71 -33.41
CA CYS A 726 27.86 -9.93 -32.59
C CYS A 726 28.31 -9.87 -31.11
N LEU A 727 28.68 -11.00 -30.52
CA LEU A 727 29.18 -11.08 -29.14
C LEU A 727 30.47 -10.27 -28.95
N PHE A 728 31.41 -10.32 -29.89
CA PHE A 728 32.64 -9.54 -29.86
C PHE A 728 32.36 -8.04 -29.81
N PHE A 729 31.47 -7.53 -30.68
CA PHE A 729 31.11 -6.11 -30.67
C PHE A 729 30.42 -5.69 -29.37
N MET A 730 29.50 -6.51 -28.85
CA MET A 730 28.84 -6.24 -27.56
C MET A 730 29.86 -6.21 -26.41
N ALA A 731 30.78 -7.19 -26.37
CA ALA A 731 31.85 -7.24 -25.38
C ALA A 731 32.80 -6.05 -25.49
N ALA A 732 33.16 -5.62 -26.70
CA ALA A 732 34.00 -4.46 -26.92
C ALA A 732 33.36 -3.17 -26.36
N VAL A 733 32.05 -2.97 -26.56
CA VAL A 733 31.32 -1.82 -25.99
C VAL A 733 31.30 -1.88 -24.46
N VAL A 734 30.97 -3.06 -23.88
CA VAL A 734 30.94 -3.27 -22.43
C VAL A 734 32.31 -3.00 -21.79
N ILE A 735 33.37 -3.54 -22.39
CA ILE A 735 34.75 -3.35 -21.90
C ILE A 735 35.15 -1.88 -22.04
N ALA A 736 34.85 -1.23 -23.16
CA ALA A 736 35.19 0.17 -23.38
C ALA A 736 34.49 1.11 -22.38
N GLU A 737 33.20 0.89 -22.10
CA GLU A 737 32.46 1.63 -21.08
C GLU A 737 33.09 1.41 -19.69
N TYR A 738 33.35 0.15 -19.32
CA TYR A 738 33.94 -0.17 -18.03
C TYR A 738 35.32 0.47 -17.85
N CYS A 739 36.17 0.42 -18.89
CA CYS A 739 37.45 1.11 -18.90
C CYS A 739 37.28 2.63 -18.75
N SER A 740 36.37 3.25 -19.51
CA SER A 740 36.08 4.69 -19.42
C SER A 740 35.65 5.11 -18.01
N ARG A 741 34.75 4.32 -17.39
CA ARG A 741 34.27 4.55 -16.03
C ARG A 741 35.38 4.43 -15.00
N THR A 742 36.23 3.40 -15.11
CA THR A 742 37.38 3.23 -14.23
C THR A 742 38.35 4.41 -14.37
N ILE A 743 38.68 4.83 -15.59
CA ILE A 743 39.59 5.96 -15.85
C ILE A 743 39.04 7.28 -15.29
N ALA A 744 37.75 7.57 -15.50
CA ALA A 744 37.13 8.80 -15.02
C ALA A 744 37.09 8.93 -13.49
N GLY A 745 37.24 7.81 -12.77
CA GLY A 745 37.26 7.77 -11.30
C GLY A 745 38.63 8.06 -10.67
N ILE A 746 39.73 7.88 -11.41
CA ILE A 746 41.10 7.96 -10.88
C ILE A 746 41.50 9.36 -10.36
N PRO A 747 41.16 10.49 -11.01
CA PRO A 747 41.74 11.80 -10.66
C PRO A 747 41.26 12.41 -9.33
N TYR A 748 40.34 11.77 -8.61
CA TYR A 748 39.61 12.43 -7.54
C TYR A 748 39.70 11.65 -6.23
N LEU A 749 40.19 12.31 -5.16
CA LEU A 749 40.10 11.77 -3.81
C LEU A 749 38.66 11.89 -3.33
N MET A 750 37.91 10.79 -3.40
CA MET A 750 36.54 10.71 -2.91
C MET A 750 36.52 10.08 -1.52
N ILE A 751 35.91 10.77 -0.55
CA ILE A 751 35.69 10.25 0.80
C ILE A 751 34.26 9.75 0.91
N GLY A 752 34.08 8.61 1.59
CA GLY A 752 32.79 7.97 1.80
C GLY A 752 32.37 7.01 0.67
N SER A 753 31.20 6.40 0.85
CA SER A 753 30.64 5.44 -0.11
C SER A 753 29.38 5.96 -0.78
N GLY A 754 29.12 5.57 -2.03
CA GLY A 754 27.87 5.88 -2.72
C GLY A 754 27.60 4.91 -3.86
N LEU A 755 26.45 5.04 -4.53
CA LEU A 755 26.03 4.14 -5.64
C LEU A 755 27.11 3.96 -6.72
N SER A 756 27.90 5.00 -6.98
CA SER A 756 29.00 4.92 -7.97
C SER A 756 30.08 3.89 -7.62
N ASN A 757 30.22 3.49 -6.35
CA ASN A 757 31.17 2.46 -5.89
C ASN A 757 30.72 1.04 -6.21
N ILE A 758 29.44 0.85 -6.55
CA ILE A 758 28.91 -0.43 -6.99
C ILE A 758 29.14 -0.48 -8.50
N ALA A 759 30.31 -0.96 -8.89
CA ALA A 759 30.72 -1.06 -10.28
C ALA A 759 30.37 -2.45 -10.82
N GLY A 760 29.09 -2.61 -11.22
CA GLY A 760 28.61 -3.82 -11.89
C GLY A 760 28.16 -4.94 -10.95
N PRO A 761 27.98 -6.16 -11.49
CA PRO A 761 27.50 -7.32 -10.74
C PRO A 761 28.41 -7.65 -9.56
N SER A 762 27.81 -7.91 -8.40
CA SER A 762 28.49 -8.28 -7.15
C SER A 762 27.76 -9.47 -6.53
N LEU A 763 28.42 -10.30 -5.70
CA LEU A 763 27.74 -11.38 -4.98
C LEU A 763 26.89 -10.81 -3.83
N PHE A 764 25.79 -10.13 -4.15
CA PHE A 764 25.01 -9.34 -3.19
C PHE A 764 24.40 -10.20 -2.09
N PHE A 765 24.08 -11.47 -2.38
CA PHE A 765 23.61 -12.47 -1.42
C PHE A 765 24.61 -12.79 -0.29
N LEU A 766 25.87 -12.35 -0.41
CA LEU A 766 26.88 -12.45 0.66
C LEU A 766 26.93 -11.19 1.55
N THR A 767 26.15 -10.17 1.27
CA THR A 767 26.17 -8.90 2.01
C THR A 767 25.05 -8.85 3.06
N PRO A 768 25.25 -8.18 4.21
CA PRO A 768 24.21 -7.99 5.23
C PRO A 768 22.97 -7.22 4.73
N ALA A 769 23.10 -6.48 3.63
CA ALA A 769 22.00 -5.70 3.04
C ALA A 769 21.11 -6.52 2.08
N TYR A 770 21.39 -7.81 1.89
CA TYR A 770 20.62 -8.69 1.02
C TYR A 770 19.18 -8.86 1.50
N THR A 771 18.23 -8.48 0.66
CA THR A 771 16.78 -8.61 0.90
C THR A 771 16.13 -9.34 -0.29
N PRO A 772 16.12 -10.69 -0.28
CA PRO A 772 15.63 -11.49 -1.41
C PRO A 772 14.16 -11.23 -1.77
N GLU A 773 13.36 -10.80 -0.81
CA GLU A 773 11.95 -10.44 -0.93
C GLU A 773 11.72 -9.10 -1.64
N PHE A 774 12.73 -8.24 -1.77
CA PHE A 774 12.55 -6.88 -2.28
C PHE A 774 11.86 -6.84 -3.65
N TYR A 775 12.32 -7.61 -4.64
CA TYR A 775 11.69 -7.65 -5.96
C TYR A 775 10.46 -8.57 -6.01
N ILE A 776 10.24 -9.42 -5.01
CA ILE A 776 8.94 -10.07 -4.85
C ILE A 776 7.88 -8.99 -4.60
N ASP A 777 8.14 -8.07 -3.68
CA ASP A 777 7.22 -6.98 -3.35
C ASP A 777 7.15 -5.90 -4.45
N LYS A 778 8.30 -5.49 -5.00
CA LYS A 778 8.36 -4.34 -5.92
C LYS A 778 8.12 -4.67 -7.40
N LEU A 779 8.18 -5.94 -7.80
CA LEU A 779 7.89 -6.38 -9.18
C LEU A 779 6.73 -7.36 -9.24
N TRP A 780 6.73 -8.44 -8.46
CA TRP A 780 5.72 -9.50 -8.62
C TRP A 780 4.41 -9.18 -7.91
N LEU A 781 4.48 -8.62 -6.71
CA LEU A 781 3.34 -8.37 -5.83
C LEU A 781 3.02 -6.89 -5.64
N VAL A 782 3.64 -6.01 -6.43
CA VAL A 782 3.27 -4.59 -6.43
C VAL A 782 1.82 -4.45 -6.84
N GLU A 783 1.14 -3.43 -6.28
CA GLU A 783 -0.29 -3.12 -6.40
C GLU A 783 -0.89 -3.46 -7.78
N ASN A 784 -0.19 -3.09 -8.87
CA ASN A 784 -0.66 -3.22 -10.25
C ASN A 784 -0.28 -4.55 -10.98
N HIS A 785 0.41 -5.49 -10.33
CA HIS A 785 0.90 -6.75 -10.94
C HIS A 785 0.39 -8.06 -10.33
N VAL A 786 -0.16 -8.03 -9.11
CA VAL A 786 -0.62 -9.21 -8.36
C VAL A 786 -1.35 -10.24 -9.23
N PHE A 787 -2.38 -9.85 -9.99
CA PHE A 787 -3.14 -10.83 -10.79
C PHE A 787 -2.40 -11.31 -12.05
N PHE A 788 -1.50 -10.50 -12.63
CA PHE A 788 -0.62 -10.98 -13.70
C PHE A 788 0.30 -12.08 -13.17
N THR A 789 0.87 -11.88 -11.99
CA THR A 789 1.70 -12.86 -11.29
C THR A 789 0.92 -14.16 -11.03
N ILE A 790 -0.29 -14.07 -10.46
CA ILE A 790 -1.16 -15.22 -10.26
C ILE A 790 -1.43 -15.95 -11.59
N MET A 791 -1.74 -15.22 -12.66
CA MET A 791 -1.99 -15.81 -13.98
C MET A 791 -0.75 -16.49 -14.57
N ILE A 792 0.45 -15.92 -14.38
CA ILE A 792 1.70 -16.53 -14.83
C ILE A 792 1.87 -17.90 -14.15
N PHE A 793 1.83 -17.94 -12.82
CA PHE A 793 2.05 -19.16 -12.05
C PHE A 793 0.94 -20.20 -12.27
N LEU A 794 -0.32 -19.76 -12.36
CA LEU A 794 -1.44 -20.64 -12.73
C LEU A 794 -1.28 -21.19 -14.16
N GLY A 795 -0.74 -20.37 -15.07
CA GLY A 795 -0.53 -20.71 -16.48
C GLY A 795 0.66 -21.62 -16.74
N LEU A 796 1.70 -21.61 -15.88
CA LEU A 796 2.94 -22.39 -16.04
C LEU A 796 2.72 -23.85 -16.47
N PRO A 797 1.96 -24.69 -15.74
CA PRO A 797 1.80 -26.10 -16.09
C PRO A 797 1.10 -26.31 -17.45
N PHE A 798 0.37 -25.31 -17.95
CA PHE A 798 -0.44 -25.41 -19.17
C PHE A 798 0.20 -24.73 -20.38
N CYS A 799 0.98 -23.68 -20.15
CA CYS A 799 1.54 -22.82 -21.18
C CYS A 799 3.01 -23.12 -21.48
N TRP A 800 3.71 -23.91 -20.65
CA TRP A 800 5.12 -24.25 -20.84
C TRP A 800 5.43 -24.97 -22.16
N ALA A 801 4.48 -25.68 -22.76
CA ALA A 801 4.71 -26.27 -24.08
C ALA A 801 4.87 -25.22 -25.20
N HIS A 802 4.35 -24.01 -24.98
CA HIS A 802 4.37 -22.93 -25.96
C HIS A 802 5.73 -22.21 -25.94
N ARG A 803 6.46 -22.26 -27.06
CA ARG A 803 7.82 -21.71 -27.18
C ARG A 803 7.90 -20.24 -26.77
N GLY A 804 6.93 -19.42 -27.18
CA GLY A 804 6.89 -18.00 -26.84
C GLY A 804 6.70 -17.74 -25.34
N PHE A 805 5.89 -18.57 -24.66
CA PHE A 805 5.67 -18.44 -23.21
C PHE A 805 6.94 -18.81 -22.43
N ARG A 806 7.57 -19.94 -22.79
CA ARG A 806 8.85 -20.34 -22.20
C ARG A 806 9.90 -19.25 -22.34
N TYR A 807 10.05 -18.70 -23.55
CA TYR A 807 11.00 -17.64 -23.81
C TYR A 807 10.80 -16.43 -22.88
N VAL A 808 9.59 -15.86 -22.85
CA VAL A 808 9.28 -14.69 -22.02
C VAL A 808 9.46 -14.99 -20.54
N PHE A 809 8.94 -16.13 -20.06
CA PHE A 809 9.05 -16.51 -18.66
C PHE A 809 10.51 -16.74 -18.23
N THR A 810 11.31 -17.41 -19.06
CA THR A 810 12.74 -17.62 -18.78
C THR A 810 13.49 -16.30 -18.70
N VAL A 811 13.28 -15.38 -19.64
CA VAL A 811 13.93 -14.05 -19.58
C VAL A 811 13.50 -13.30 -18.32
N LEU A 812 12.20 -13.27 -18.01
CA LEU A 812 11.64 -12.61 -16.82
C LEU A 812 12.25 -13.16 -15.52
N VAL A 813 12.25 -14.49 -15.33
CA VAL A 813 12.76 -15.12 -14.12
C VAL A 813 14.28 -14.96 -13.99
N MET A 814 15.02 -15.05 -15.10
CA MET A 814 16.47 -14.87 -15.07
C MET A 814 16.84 -13.43 -14.75
N LEU A 815 16.13 -12.44 -15.31
CA LEU A 815 16.36 -11.04 -14.96
C LEU A 815 16.02 -10.78 -13.49
N TRP A 816 14.89 -11.29 -12.99
CA TRP A 816 14.56 -11.20 -11.56
C TRP A 816 15.64 -11.83 -10.68
N PHE A 817 16.06 -13.06 -10.97
CA PHE A 817 17.11 -13.76 -10.24
C PHE A 817 18.43 -12.98 -10.23
N LEU A 818 18.83 -12.42 -11.37
CA LEU A 818 20.06 -11.66 -11.50
C LEU A 818 20.01 -10.34 -10.71
N HIS A 819 18.90 -9.61 -10.75
CA HIS A 819 18.76 -8.36 -9.99
C HIS A 819 18.71 -8.62 -8.49
N THR A 820 18.03 -9.68 -8.05
CA THR A 820 17.97 -10.02 -6.63
C THR A 820 19.33 -10.44 -6.09
N ASN A 821 20.09 -11.27 -6.82
CA ASN A 821 21.30 -11.89 -6.29
C ASN A 821 22.59 -11.16 -6.63
N PHE A 822 22.61 -10.37 -7.72
CA PHE A 822 23.84 -9.79 -8.25
C PHE A 822 23.90 -8.26 -8.28
N LEU A 823 22.81 -7.56 -7.94
CA LEU A 823 22.79 -6.10 -7.89
C LEU A 823 22.80 -5.59 -6.45
N ALA A 824 23.95 -5.15 -5.95
CA ALA A 824 24.10 -4.62 -4.58
C ALA A 824 23.47 -3.23 -4.33
N ALA A 825 22.54 -2.81 -5.17
CA ALA A 825 21.76 -1.59 -5.01
C ALA A 825 20.30 -1.89 -5.33
N LEU A 826 19.47 -2.00 -4.30
CA LEU A 826 18.06 -2.27 -4.49
C LEU A 826 17.30 -0.96 -4.69
N SER A 827 16.64 -0.86 -5.84
CA SER A 827 15.69 0.20 -6.11
C SER A 827 14.58 -0.34 -6.98
N PRO A 828 13.32 0.07 -6.75
CA PRO A 828 12.22 -0.41 -7.55
C PRO A 828 12.35 -0.04 -9.04
N ARG A 829 13.03 1.07 -9.38
CA ARG A 829 13.25 1.51 -10.77
C ARG A 829 14.08 0.53 -11.61
N TYR A 830 14.90 -0.31 -10.96
CA TYR A 830 15.80 -1.24 -11.65
C TYR A 830 15.07 -2.43 -12.29
N CYS A 831 13.85 -2.75 -11.87
CA CYS A 831 13.03 -3.76 -12.54
C CYS A 831 12.14 -3.19 -13.66
N TYR A 832 12.12 -1.87 -13.86
CA TYR A 832 11.22 -1.21 -14.81
C TYR A 832 11.44 -1.67 -16.26
N TYR A 833 12.69 -1.84 -16.70
CA TYR A 833 12.99 -2.12 -18.11
C TYR A 833 12.49 -3.51 -18.59
N TYR A 834 12.27 -4.46 -17.67
CA TYR A 834 11.73 -5.79 -17.98
C TYR A 834 10.36 -6.05 -17.35
N GLN A 835 9.78 -5.08 -16.65
CA GLN A 835 8.40 -5.09 -16.17
C GLN A 835 7.37 -5.45 -17.25
N PRO A 836 7.48 -5.00 -18.53
CA PRO A 836 6.52 -5.39 -19.57
C PRO A 836 6.42 -6.89 -19.81
N LEU A 837 7.45 -7.67 -19.44
CA LEU A 837 7.40 -9.14 -19.53
C LEU A 837 6.40 -9.75 -18.54
N VAL A 838 6.17 -9.12 -17.38
CA VAL A 838 5.13 -9.55 -16.41
C VAL A 838 3.75 -9.37 -17.04
N ILE A 839 3.46 -8.19 -17.60
CA ILE A 839 2.19 -7.91 -18.29
C ILE A 839 2.00 -8.90 -19.45
N LEU A 840 3.03 -9.09 -20.27
CA LEU A 840 2.94 -9.95 -21.44
C LEU A 840 2.75 -11.42 -21.08
N ALA A 841 3.51 -11.94 -20.11
CA ALA A 841 3.40 -13.33 -19.66
C ALA A 841 2.06 -13.60 -18.98
N GLY A 842 1.58 -12.70 -18.11
CA GLY A 842 0.28 -12.83 -17.46
C GLY A 842 -0.88 -12.75 -18.45
N THR A 843 -0.81 -11.82 -19.41
CA THR A 843 -1.78 -11.73 -20.51
C THR A 843 -1.76 -12.99 -21.38
N ALA A 844 -0.57 -13.47 -21.75
CA ALA A 844 -0.44 -14.68 -22.56
C ALA A 844 -1.02 -15.90 -21.85
N ALA A 845 -0.69 -16.09 -20.56
CA ALA A 845 -1.26 -17.15 -19.75
C ALA A 845 -2.79 -17.06 -19.72
N ALA A 846 -3.35 -15.90 -19.41
CA ALA A 846 -4.80 -15.73 -19.31
C ALA A 846 -5.53 -15.94 -20.65
N VAL A 847 -5.00 -15.44 -21.78
CA VAL A 847 -5.57 -15.68 -23.12
C VAL A 847 -5.46 -17.15 -23.53
N MET A 848 -4.33 -17.81 -23.24
CA MET A 848 -4.15 -19.22 -23.55
C MET A 848 -5.07 -20.11 -22.70
N LEU A 849 -5.23 -19.81 -21.41
CA LEU A 849 -6.21 -20.48 -20.53
C LEU A 849 -7.63 -20.25 -21.02
N TYR A 850 -7.97 -19.02 -21.42
CA TYR A 850 -9.26 -18.70 -22.02
C TYR A 850 -9.51 -19.52 -23.30
N ASP A 851 -8.54 -19.61 -24.21
CA ASP A 851 -8.66 -20.46 -25.42
C ASP A 851 -8.89 -21.94 -25.09
N ARG A 852 -8.32 -22.44 -23.98
CA ARG A 852 -8.60 -23.80 -23.49
C ARG A 852 -10.03 -23.96 -23.02
N VAL A 853 -10.55 -23.01 -22.25
CA VAL A 853 -11.95 -23.02 -21.76
C VAL A 853 -12.93 -22.95 -22.94
N VAL A 854 -12.65 -22.10 -23.94
CA VAL A 854 -13.47 -22.03 -25.17
C VAL A 854 -13.36 -23.31 -25.99
N SER A 855 -12.16 -23.87 -26.14
CA SER A 855 -11.98 -25.15 -26.84
C SER A 855 -12.72 -26.30 -26.15
N LEU A 856 -12.82 -26.29 -24.82
CA LEU A 856 -13.64 -27.25 -24.07
C LEU A 856 -15.11 -27.07 -24.48
N ALA A 857 -15.65 -25.84 -24.43
CA ALA A 857 -17.03 -25.56 -24.81
C ALA A 857 -17.42 -26.01 -26.23
N TYR A 858 -16.50 -25.93 -27.19
CA TYR A 858 -16.75 -26.41 -28.56
C TYR A 858 -16.76 -27.94 -28.69
N ARG A 859 -15.99 -28.66 -27.86
CA ARG A 859 -15.91 -30.13 -27.88
C ARG A 859 -17.10 -30.78 -27.18
N GLU A 860 -17.72 -30.10 -26.22
CA GLU A 860 -18.86 -30.60 -25.43
C GLU A 860 -20.24 -30.43 -26.12
N GLY A 861 -20.34 -30.78 -27.41
CA GLY A 861 -21.62 -30.76 -28.15
C GLY A 861 -22.11 -29.38 -28.60
N ASN A 862 -21.26 -28.34 -28.51
CA ASN A 862 -21.50 -26.99 -29.07
C ASN A 862 -22.74 -26.25 -28.50
N SER A 863 -23.06 -26.47 -27.22
CA SER A 863 -24.12 -25.71 -26.52
C SER A 863 -23.83 -24.21 -26.54
N THR A 864 -24.81 -23.39 -26.94
CA THR A 864 -24.68 -21.93 -26.92
C THR A 864 -24.46 -21.40 -25.50
N VAL A 865 -25.17 -21.94 -24.50
CA VAL A 865 -25.03 -21.52 -23.09
C VAL A 865 -23.63 -21.79 -22.56
N ALA A 866 -23.05 -22.96 -22.88
CA ALA A 866 -21.68 -23.31 -22.48
C ALA A 866 -20.63 -22.42 -23.16
N ARG A 867 -20.83 -22.06 -24.43
CA ARG A 867 -19.95 -21.11 -25.13
C ARG A 867 -20.04 -19.70 -24.54
N VAL A 868 -21.25 -19.24 -24.20
CA VAL A 868 -21.45 -17.95 -23.52
C VAL A 868 -20.73 -17.96 -22.16
N ALA A 869 -20.86 -19.02 -21.37
CA ALA A 869 -20.15 -19.14 -20.09
C ALA A 869 -18.63 -19.15 -20.25
N ALA A 870 -18.09 -19.86 -21.25
CA ALA A 870 -16.66 -19.85 -21.55
C ALA A 870 -16.15 -18.44 -21.92
N HIS A 871 -16.88 -17.72 -22.79
CA HIS A 871 -16.56 -16.35 -23.18
C HIS A 871 -16.69 -15.37 -22.00
N ALA A 872 -17.73 -15.51 -21.17
CA ALA A 872 -17.91 -14.71 -19.97
C ALA A 872 -16.76 -14.90 -18.97
N THR A 873 -16.29 -16.14 -18.79
CA THR A 873 -15.10 -16.43 -17.96
C THR A 873 -13.87 -15.68 -18.46
N GLY A 874 -13.56 -15.81 -19.75
CA GLY A 874 -12.39 -15.16 -20.35
C GLY A 874 -12.47 -13.64 -20.27
N LEU A 875 -13.63 -13.06 -20.57
CA LEU A 875 -13.85 -11.62 -20.48
C LEU A 875 -13.71 -11.13 -19.03
N ALA A 876 -14.28 -11.84 -18.06
CA ALA A 876 -14.16 -11.49 -16.65
C ALA A 876 -12.70 -11.50 -16.16
N VAL A 877 -11.89 -12.48 -16.59
CA VAL A 877 -10.45 -12.52 -16.27
C VAL A 877 -9.69 -11.38 -16.94
N MET A 878 -10.01 -11.03 -18.18
CA MET A 878 -9.40 -9.87 -18.85
C MET A 878 -9.80 -8.55 -18.17
N THR A 879 -11.06 -8.40 -17.78
CA THR A 879 -11.53 -7.24 -17.01
C THR A 879 -10.80 -7.17 -15.67
N LEU A 880 -10.63 -8.28 -14.96
CA LEU A 880 -9.88 -8.37 -13.70
C LEU A 880 -8.43 -7.87 -13.87
N LEU A 881 -7.71 -8.37 -14.88
CA LEU A 881 -6.34 -7.93 -15.17
C LEU A 881 -6.27 -6.45 -15.52
N PHE A 882 -7.25 -5.92 -16.25
CA PHE A 882 -7.28 -4.49 -16.56
C PHE A 882 -7.58 -3.65 -15.32
N LEU A 883 -8.63 -3.97 -14.56
CA LEU A 883 -9.03 -3.21 -13.38
C LEU A 883 -7.92 -3.15 -12.33
N GLN A 884 -7.23 -4.26 -12.07
CA GLN A 884 -6.14 -4.28 -11.09
C GLN A 884 -4.85 -3.61 -11.60
N SER A 885 -4.66 -3.45 -12.91
CA SER A 885 -3.44 -2.81 -13.45
C SER A 885 -3.41 -1.29 -13.31
N ASN A 886 -4.53 -0.66 -12.95
CA ASN A 886 -4.67 0.80 -12.95
C ASN A 886 -5.70 1.30 -11.94
N GLU A 887 -5.61 2.58 -11.60
CA GLU A 887 -6.42 3.22 -10.56
C GLU A 887 -7.64 3.99 -11.12
N TRP A 888 -8.00 3.81 -12.40
CA TRP A 888 -8.99 4.65 -13.08
C TRP A 888 -10.43 4.36 -12.62
N LEU A 889 -10.76 3.08 -12.38
CA LEU A 889 -12.09 2.66 -11.91
C LEU A 889 -12.06 2.20 -10.44
N MET A 890 -11.11 1.31 -10.11
CA MET A 890 -10.90 0.76 -8.77
C MET A 890 -9.60 1.36 -8.20
N LYS A 891 -9.62 1.79 -6.95
CA LYS A 891 -8.46 2.38 -6.26
C LYS A 891 -7.91 1.38 -5.27
N GLU A 892 -7.27 0.32 -5.77
CA GLU A 892 -6.85 -0.87 -5.00
C GLU A 892 -5.61 -0.62 -4.11
N TYR A 893 -5.56 0.56 -3.49
CA TYR A 893 -4.40 1.12 -2.82
C TYR A 893 -3.94 0.29 -1.62
N SER A 894 -4.77 -0.57 -1.04
CA SER A 894 -4.36 -1.45 0.07
C SER A 894 -3.75 -2.79 -0.38
N LEU A 895 -3.66 -3.05 -1.70
CA LEU A 895 -2.82 -4.15 -2.21
C LEU A 895 -1.32 -3.84 -2.10
N SER A 896 -0.92 -2.57 -1.94
CA SER A 896 0.48 -2.22 -1.68
C SER A 896 0.92 -2.67 -0.28
N SER A 897 2.20 -3.03 -0.13
CA SER A 897 2.75 -3.37 1.19
C SER A 897 2.68 -2.18 2.16
N ARG A 898 2.44 -2.47 3.44
CA ARG A 898 2.26 -1.46 4.50
C ARG A 898 3.56 -0.67 4.70
N GLY A 899 3.48 0.66 4.72
CA GLY A 899 4.66 1.54 4.82
C GLY A 899 5.37 1.80 3.47
N ASP A 900 4.86 1.25 2.37
CA ASP A 900 5.31 1.65 1.04
C ASP A 900 4.68 3.02 0.71
N GLU A 901 5.39 4.12 0.99
CA GLU A 901 5.15 5.33 0.21
C GLU A 901 5.18 4.91 -1.27
N PRO A 902 4.31 5.39 -2.16
CA PRO A 902 4.25 4.95 -3.55
C PRO A 902 5.54 5.37 -4.31
N GLY A 903 6.65 4.69 -4.01
CA GLY A 903 8.02 5.08 -4.32
C GLY A 903 8.35 4.92 -5.80
N LEU A 904 7.45 4.28 -6.54
CA LEU A 904 7.73 3.85 -7.89
C LEU A 904 7.20 4.72 -8.99
N MET A 905 6.16 5.51 -8.80
CA MET A 905 5.40 5.79 -10.01
C MET A 905 3.91 5.38 -10.01
N THR A 906 3.54 4.51 -9.06
CA THR A 906 2.42 3.54 -9.21
C THR A 906 1.03 4.14 -9.19
N ARG A 907 0.87 5.36 -8.68
CA ARG A 907 -0.36 6.15 -8.68
C ARG A 907 -0.15 7.45 -9.45
N MET A 908 -1.11 7.87 -10.30
CA MET A 908 -1.09 9.16 -10.99
C MET A 908 -1.19 10.30 -9.97
N ASN A 909 -0.74 11.50 -10.33
CA ASN A 909 -0.89 12.71 -9.49
C ASN A 909 -0.23 12.58 -8.10
N THR A 910 0.89 11.87 -8.03
CA THR A 910 1.82 11.92 -6.89
C THR A 910 3.11 12.51 -7.46
N TYR A 911 3.62 13.59 -6.89
CA TYR A 911 4.82 14.26 -7.42
C TYR A 911 5.96 14.06 -6.41
N ARG A 912 7.22 14.04 -6.88
CA ARG A 912 8.35 13.72 -5.98
C ARG A 912 8.81 14.91 -5.16
N TYR A 913 9.16 16.04 -5.77
CA TYR A 913 9.76 17.19 -5.09
C TYR A 913 9.40 18.49 -5.82
N ASP A 914 9.30 19.60 -5.08
CA ASP A 914 9.16 20.94 -5.63
C ASP A 914 10.47 21.74 -5.54
N TYR A 915 11.39 21.47 -6.45
CA TYR A 915 12.64 22.23 -6.55
C TYR A 915 12.42 23.64 -7.10
N ARG A 916 11.44 23.79 -8.01
CA ARG A 916 11.17 25.06 -8.70
C ARG A 916 10.67 26.11 -7.70
N GLY A 917 9.67 25.78 -6.89
CA GLY A 917 9.10 26.69 -5.90
C GLY A 917 10.15 27.16 -4.87
N ALA A 918 10.91 26.22 -4.30
CA ALA A 918 11.94 26.55 -3.31
C ALA A 918 13.04 27.45 -3.87
N ALA A 919 13.53 27.18 -5.07
CA ALA A 919 14.57 27.99 -5.70
C ALA A 919 14.06 29.37 -6.15
N GLN A 920 12.83 29.45 -6.68
CA GLN A 920 12.22 30.73 -7.06
C GLN A 920 11.93 31.62 -5.85
N TYR A 921 11.54 31.04 -4.72
CA TYR A 921 11.31 31.78 -3.48
C TYR A 921 12.60 32.45 -2.98
N VAL A 922 13.72 31.72 -2.93
CA VAL A 922 15.01 32.32 -2.53
C VAL A 922 15.42 33.39 -3.54
N LYS A 923 15.26 33.14 -4.84
CA LYS A 923 15.58 34.13 -5.87
C LYS A 923 14.84 35.46 -5.68
N SER A 924 13.55 35.43 -5.34
CA SER A 924 12.76 36.66 -5.18
C SER A 924 13.07 37.43 -3.89
N HIS A 925 13.69 36.78 -2.90
CA HIS A 925 14.01 37.39 -1.60
C HIS A 925 15.51 37.62 -1.36
N PHE A 926 16.35 37.21 -2.31
CA PHE A 926 17.80 37.34 -2.24
C PHE A 926 18.23 38.82 -2.23
N GLN A 927 19.19 39.14 -1.35
CA GLN A 927 19.83 40.46 -1.27
C GLN A 927 21.36 40.32 -1.38
N PRO A 928 22.07 41.35 -1.87
CA PRO A 928 23.52 41.37 -1.85
C PRO A 928 24.07 41.13 -0.44
N GLY A 929 24.98 40.17 -0.29
CA GLY A 929 25.58 39.79 1.01
C GLY A 929 24.89 38.60 1.71
N ASP A 930 23.83 38.06 1.12
CA ASP A 930 23.26 36.78 1.54
C ASP A 930 24.18 35.61 1.16
N ALA A 931 24.14 34.53 1.94
CA ALA A 931 24.75 33.23 1.61
C ALA A 931 23.66 32.18 1.35
N ILE A 932 23.89 31.25 0.43
CA ILE A 932 22.92 30.21 0.04
C ILE A 932 23.54 28.81 0.19
N LEU A 933 22.85 27.95 0.94
CA LEU A 933 23.21 26.56 1.22
C LEU A 933 22.17 25.61 0.61
N PRO A 934 22.20 25.31 -0.69
CA PRO A 934 21.28 24.36 -1.29
C PRO A 934 21.70 22.89 -1.05
N GLY A 935 20.76 22.05 -0.63
CA GLY A 935 20.98 20.60 -0.49
C GLY A 935 21.16 19.88 -1.83
N ILE A 936 20.58 20.42 -2.92
CA ILE A 936 20.77 19.92 -4.29
C ILE A 936 21.17 21.11 -5.19
N PRO A 937 22.48 21.41 -5.31
CA PRO A 937 22.96 22.69 -5.84
C PRO A 937 22.71 22.87 -7.34
N HIS A 938 22.84 21.81 -8.15
CA HIS A 938 22.68 21.92 -9.60
C HIS A 938 21.23 22.16 -10.04
N VAL A 939 20.25 21.61 -9.31
CA VAL A 939 18.82 21.87 -9.58
C VAL A 939 18.43 23.26 -9.09
N PHE A 940 18.91 23.65 -7.90
CA PHE A 940 18.72 25.01 -7.39
C PHE A 940 19.25 26.04 -8.39
N ALA A 941 20.48 25.87 -8.86
CA ALA A 941 21.12 26.81 -9.77
C ALA A 941 20.35 26.99 -11.09
N TYR A 942 19.76 25.91 -11.61
CA TYR A 942 18.92 25.97 -12.82
C TYR A 942 17.68 26.86 -12.61
N TYR A 943 16.95 26.69 -11.51
CA TYR A 943 15.70 27.41 -11.26
C TYR A 943 15.89 28.81 -10.68
N ALA A 944 16.87 29.00 -9.79
CA ALA A 944 17.21 30.31 -9.24
C ALA A 944 17.92 31.18 -10.30
N GLY A 945 18.65 30.57 -11.24
CA GLY A 945 19.48 31.29 -12.21
C GLY A 945 20.79 31.82 -11.61
N MET A 946 21.17 31.34 -10.43
CA MET A 946 22.41 31.68 -9.72
C MET A 946 22.89 30.47 -8.91
N PRO A 947 24.20 30.25 -8.73
CA PRO A 947 24.72 29.14 -7.95
C PRO A 947 24.42 29.31 -6.45
N GLY A 948 24.51 28.22 -5.70
CA GLY A 948 24.67 28.31 -4.24
C GLY A 948 26.12 28.60 -3.87
N ASP A 949 26.36 28.96 -2.60
CA ASP A 949 27.69 29.28 -2.09
C ASP A 949 28.34 28.06 -1.41
N TYR A 950 27.54 27.28 -0.67
CA TYR A 950 28.01 26.14 0.12
C TYR A 950 27.01 24.98 0.08
N VAL A 951 27.43 23.78 0.45
CA VAL A 951 26.51 22.65 0.68
C VAL A 951 26.67 22.14 2.11
N LEU A 952 25.55 21.88 2.78
CA LEU A 952 25.56 21.33 4.12
C LEU A 952 25.52 19.79 4.05
N ASP A 953 26.65 19.14 4.36
CA ASP A 953 26.76 17.68 4.47
C ASP A 953 27.59 17.33 5.71
N THR A 954 26.89 17.22 6.83
CA THR A 954 27.53 17.03 8.13
C THR A 954 28.13 15.63 8.27
N LEU A 955 29.36 15.57 8.78
CA LEU A 955 30.15 14.33 8.92
C LEU A 955 30.39 13.56 7.60
N LEU A 956 30.30 14.23 6.44
CA LEU A 956 30.47 13.59 5.12
C LEU A 956 29.52 12.39 4.95
N GLY A 957 28.25 12.57 5.33
CA GLY A 957 27.20 11.56 5.20
C GLY A 957 26.96 11.15 3.76
N THR A 958 27.39 11.96 2.78
CA THR A 958 27.41 11.60 1.37
C THR A 958 28.83 11.54 0.78
N LYS A 959 28.97 10.77 -0.31
CA LYS A 959 30.22 10.68 -1.06
C LYS A 959 30.66 12.07 -1.55
N THR A 960 31.75 12.57 -1.00
CA THR A 960 32.24 13.95 -1.15
C THR A 960 33.64 13.95 -1.75
N GLY A 961 33.94 14.90 -2.63
CA GLY A 961 35.28 15.06 -3.20
C GLY A 961 36.17 15.91 -2.30
N TYR A 962 37.47 15.66 -2.30
CA TYR A 962 38.46 16.57 -1.74
C TYR A 962 39.29 17.17 -2.87
N ASN A 963 39.31 18.50 -2.97
CA ASN A 963 40.05 19.21 -4.00
C ASN A 963 41.22 19.98 -3.40
N GLN A 964 42.43 19.49 -3.63
CA GLN A 964 43.69 20.12 -3.20
C GLN A 964 44.09 21.31 -4.08
N LEU A 965 43.51 21.45 -5.27
CA LEU A 965 43.86 22.47 -6.25
C LEU A 965 43.06 23.77 -6.09
N LEU A 966 42.10 23.80 -5.17
CA LEU A 966 41.40 25.04 -4.81
C LEU A 966 42.34 26.00 -4.09
N ALA A 967 42.07 27.31 -4.20
CA ALA A 967 42.81 28.35 -3.48
C ALA A 967 42.87 28.09 -1.97
N VAL A 968 41.82 27.48 -1.42
CA VAL A 968 41.82 26.84 -0.09
C VAL A 968 41.43 25.37 -0.30
N PRO A 969 42.36 24.41 -0.07
CA PRO A 969 42.05 22.99 -0.16
C PRO A 969 40.86 22.62 0.71
N GLY A 970 39.88 21.90 0.15
CA GLY A 970 38.61 21.69 0.84
C GLY A 970 37.76 20.56 0.28
N PHE A 971 36.73 20.24 1.05
CA PHE A 971 35.69 19.29 0.66
C PHE A 971 34.70 19.97 -0.28
N ILE A 972 34.32 19.26 -1.35
CA ILE A 972 33.42 19.75 -2.38
C ILE A 972 32.30 18.75 -2.69
N ASP A 973 31.11 19.29 -2.94
CA ASP A 973 29.93 18.48 -3.24
C ASP A 973 30.09 17.75 -4.59
N LYS A 974 29.45 16.59 -4.73
CA LYS A 974 29.58 15.74 -5.93
C LYS A 974 28.85 16.24 -7.18
N PHE A 975 27.94 17.21 -7.05
CA PHE A 975 27.06 17.67 -8.12
C PHE A 975 27.60 18.94 -8.78
N ALA A 976 27.86 19.99 -8.00
CA ALA A 976 28.28 21.30 -8.50
C ALA A 976 29.75 21.62 -8.19
N GLY A 977 30.35 20.93 -7.20
CA GLY A 977 31.72 21.20 -6.74
C GLY A 977 31.81 22.40 -5.79
N LEU A 978 30.71 22.75 -5.12
CA LEU A 978 30.65 23.78 -4.10
C LEU A 978 31.31 23.32 -2.80
N PRO A 979 31.92 24.22 -2.00
CA PRO A 979 32.48 23.89 -0.70
C PRO A 979 31.46 23.28 0.26
N VAL A 980 31.88 22.25 1.00
CA VAL A 980 31.01 21.50 1.94
C VAL A 980 31.25 21.95 3.39
N LEU A 981 30.16 22.25 4.09
CA LEU A 981 30.13 22.52 5.53
C LEU A 981 29.85 21.22 6.29
N ARG A 982 30.72 20.90 7.26
CA ARG A 982 30.79 19.57 7.89
C ARG A 982 30.32 19.56 9.34
N ASN A 983 30.35 20.71 10.00
CA ASN A 983 30.10 20.83 11.43
C ASN A 983 29.55 22.22 11.79
N LEU A 984 29.15 22.36 13.06
CA LEU A 984 28.56 23.60 13.59
C LEU A 984 29.52 24.80 13.54
N THR A 985 30.82 24.60 13.73
CA THR A 985 31.81 25.68 13.69
C THR A 985 31.88 26.31 12.30
N GLU A 986 31.95 25.49 11.25
CA GLU A 986 31.96 25.96 9.85
C GLU A 986 30.64 26.65 9.48
N LEU A 987 29.51 26.10 9.91
CA LEU A 987 28.20 26.73 9.70
C LEU A 987 28.12 28.10 10.39
N ARG A 988 28.56 28.21 11.65
CA ARG A 988 28.56 29.48 12.39
C ARG A 988 29.50 30.51 11.77
N ASP A 989 30.65 30.09 11.24
CA ASP A 989 31.56 30.98 10.53
C ASP A 989 30.88 31.59 9.29
N VAL A 990 30.22 30.78 8.46
CA VAL A 990 29.45 31.27 7.29
C VAL A 990 28.30 32.20 7.70
N VAL A 991 27.52 31.82 8.72
CA VAL A 991 26.42 32.64 9.25
C VAL A 991 26.94 33.95 9.84
N SER A 992 28.12 33.96 10.46
CA SER A 992 28.69 35.18 11.06
C SER A 992 29.20 36.20 10.02
N ARG A 993 29.63 35.70 8.85
CA ARG A 993 30.16 36.51 7.74
C ARG A 993 29.06 37.06 6.84
N SER A 994 27.93 36.38 6.75
CA SER A 994 26.75 36.83 6.00
C SER A 994 25.76 37.56 6.90
N HIS A 995 24.94 38.44 6.33
CA HIS A 995 23.84 39.05 7.08
C HIS A 995 22.67 38.08 7.21
N ARG A 996 22.38 37.34 6.13
CA ARG A 996 21.34 36.32 6.06
C ARG A 996 21.86 35.08 5.34
N THR A 997 21.57 33.91 5.88
CA THR A 997 21.92 32.62 5.28
C THR A 997 20.66 31.84 4.93
N TRP A 998 20.47 31.53 3.65
CA TRP A 998 19.38 30.71 3.15
C TRP A 998 19.77 29.23 3.11
N VAL A 999 19.05 28.39 3.83
CA VAL A 999 19.26 26.93 3.87
C VAL A 999 18.10 26.25 3.14
N VAL A 1000 18.39 25.60 2.01
CA VAL A 1000 17.37 25.09 1.08
C VAL A 1000 17.45 23.58 0.96
N PHE A 1001 16.43 22.85 1.39
CA PHE A 1001 16.38 21.38 1.27
C PHE A 1001 15.14 20.90 0.53
N ALA A 1002 15.37 20.26 -0.62
CA ALA A 1002 14.40 19.52 -1.40
C ALA A 1002 15.08 18.23 -1.91
N PRO A 1003 14.69 17.01 -1.46
CA PRO A 1003 13.75 16.75 -0.38
C PRO A 1003 14.23 17.20 1.00
N TYR A 1004 13.29 17.65 1.84
CA TYR A 1004 13.53 17.95 3.24
C TYR A 1004 14.01 16.74 4.04
N SER A 1005 13.61 15.51 3.71
CA SER A 1005 14.11 14.29 4.38
C SER A 1005 15.62 14.06 4.25
N SER A 1006 16.31 14.79 3.37
CA SER A 1006 17.79 14.80 3.34
C SER A 1006 18.38 15.63 4.48
N PHE A 1007 17.66 16.66 4.94
CA PHE A 1007 18.02 17.47 6.10
C PHE A 1007 17.96 16.65 7.39
N GLU A 1008 16.90 15.87 7.57
CA GLU A 1008 16.72 14.99 8.75
C GLU A 1008 17.80 13.91 8.87
N LYS A 1009 18.49 13.60 7.77
CA LYS A 1009 19.60 12.63 7.73
C LYS A 1009 20.96 13.25 8.03
N LEU A 1010 21.04 14.57 8.26
CA LEU A 1010 22.28 15.20 8.68
C LEU A 1010 22.76 14.54 9.98
N SER A 1011 23.99 14.04 9.96
CA SER A 1011 24.50 13.16 11.01
C SER A 1011 25.02 13.91 12.25
N ASN A 1012 25.04 15.25 12.25
CA ASN A 1012 25.54 16.06 13.37
C ASN A 1012 24.38 16.72 14.16
N PRO A 1013 24.06 16.23 15.38
CA PRO A 1013 22.98 16.76 16.20
C PRO A 1013 23.13 18.25 16.52
N ASN A 1014 24.36 18.72 16.76
CA ASN A 1014 24.60 20.13 17.13
C ASN A 1014 24.24 21.10 15.99
N VAL A 1015 24.37 20.66 14.73
CA VAL A 1015 23.96 21.46 13.57
C VAL A 1015 22.44 21.52 13.48
N LEU A 1016 21.77 20.37 13.66
CA LEU A 1016 20.32 20.29 13.67
C LEU A 1016 19.73 21.14 14.81
N ASP A 1017 20.25 20.99 16.04
CA ASP A 1017 19.81 21.77 17.20
C ASP A 1017 20.00 23.26 16.99
N TYR A 1018 21.16 23.68 16.45
CA TYR A 1018 21.42 25.08 16.15
C TYR A 1018 20.44 25.63 15.11
N LEU A 1019 20.22 24.91 14.00
CA LEU A 1019 19.29 25.35 12.95
C LEU A 1019 17.84 25.35 13.46
N ASN A 1020 17.45 24.36 14.28
CA ASN A 1020 16.13 24.34 14.90
C ASN A 1020 15.92 25.52 15.87
N GLN A 1021 16.98 26.02 16.51
CA GLN A 1021 16.92 27.15 17.44
C GLN A 1021 17.03 28.52 16.76
N THR A 1022 17.72 28.61 15.62
CA THR A 1022 18.12 29.91 15.01
C THR A 1022 17.58 30.15 13.62
N ALA A 1023 17.13 29.10 12.92
CA ALA A 1023 16.60 29.24 11.57
C ALA A 1023 15.08 29.42 11.61
N LYS A 1024 14.60 30.39 10.83
CA LYS A 1024 13.18 30.62 10.60
C LYS A 1024 12.74 29.98 9.28
N VAL A 1025 11.64 29.25 9.27
CA VAL A 1025 11.11 28.63 8.04
C VAL A 1025 10.37 29.69 7.21
N GLU A 1026 10.92 30.08 6.07
CA GLU A 1026 10.35 31.13 5.20
C GLU A 1026 9.48 30.55 4.08
N PHE A 1027 9.80 29.34 3.61
CA PHE A 1027 9.01 28.64 2.58
C PHE A 1027 8.99 27.14 2.81
N GLU A 1028 7.83 26.52 2.60
CA GLU A 1028 7.63 25.09 2.82
C GLU A 1028 6.60 24.53 1.83
N THR A 1029 6.86 23.31 1.35
CA THR A 1029 5.93 22.53 0.51
C THR A 1029 5.96 21.06 0.93
N TYR A 1030 5.17 20.21 0.27
CA TYR A 1030 4.99 18.79 0.62
C TYR A 1030 6.28 18.00 0.84
N ARG A 1031 7.42 18.41 0.24
CA ARG A 1031 8.75 17.79 0.44
C ARG A 1031 9.91 18.78 0.37
N ALA A 1032 9.70 20.09 0.42
CA ALA A 1032 10.78 21.09 0.36
C ALA A 1032 10.64 22.10 1.49
N LYS A 1033 11.79 22.55 2.03
CA LYS A 1033 11.85 23.60 3.06
C LYS A 1033 12.98 24.57 2.74
N VAL A 1034 12.69 25.85 2.93
CA VAL A 1034 13.66 26.96 2.88
C VAL A 1034 13.65 27.62 4.24
N MET A 1035 14.83 27.68 4.86
CA MET A 1035 15.03 28.29 6.16
C MET A 1035 15.98 29.48 6.03
N LEU A 1036 15.77 30.50 6.85
CA LEU A 1036 16.57 31.71 6.93
C LEU A 1036 17.24 31.79 8.30
N VAL A 1037 18.55 31.91 8.32
CA VAL A 1037 19.32 32.17 9.54
C VAL A 1037 19.87 33.58 9.45
N GLU A 1038 19.44 34.45 10.35
CA GLU A 1038 19.97 35.82 10.44
C GLU A 1038 21.10 35.88 11.48
N ARG A 1039 22.06 36.75 11.22
CA ARG A 1039 23.14 37.01 12.18
C ARG A 1039 22.55 37.61 13.46
N ALA A 1040 22.84 37.00 14.60
CA ALA A 1040 22.45 37.55 15.90
C ALA A 1040 22.98 39.00 16.05
N THR A 1041 22.08 39.97 16.17
CA THR A 1041 22.45 41.34 16.53
C THR A 1041 23.09 41.32 17.91
N GLN A 1042 24.33 41.80 18.04
CA GLN A 1042 24.90 42.08 19.36
C GLN A 1042 23.90 42.96 20.13
N PRO A 1043 23.57 42.65 21.40
CA PRO A 1043 22.75 43.54 22.20
C PRO A 1043 23.44 44.90 22.22
N LYS A 1044 22.72 45.95 21.82
CA LYS A 1044 23.19 47.34 21.92
C LYS A 1044 23.74 47.52 23.34
N SER A 1045 25.04 47.78 23.45
CA SER A 1045 25.69 48.02 24.73
C SER A 1045 24.88 49.07 25.48
N ILE A 1046 24.36 48.69 26.64
CA ILE A 1046 23.76 49.63 27.59
C ILE A 1046 24.76 50.76 27.74
N ALA A 1047 24.35 51.96 27.33
CA ALA A 1047 25.13 53.16 27.51
C ALA A 1047 25.51 53.24 28.99
N LYS A 1048 26.80 53.19 29.28
CA LYS A 1048 27.32 53.57 30.59
C LYS A 1048 27.01 55.06 30.74
N THR A 1049 25.94 55.39 31.45
CA THR A 1049 25.81 56.71 32.07
C THR A 1049 26.92 56.86 33.13
N PRO A 1050 27.53 58.06 33.24
CA PRO A 1050 28.71 58.33 34.06
C PRO A 1050 28.46 58.13 35.56
#